data_AF-A0A8D1P4K8-F1
#
_entry.id   AF-A0A8D1P4K8-F1
#
_cell.length_a   1.000
_cell.length_b   1.000
_cell.length_c   1.000
_cell.angle_alpha   90.00
_cell.angle_beta   90.00
_cell.angle_gamma   90.00
#
_symmetry.space_group_name_H-M   'P 1'
#
loop_
_entity.id
_entity.type
_entity.pdbx_description
1 polymer ?
#
loop_
_entity_poly.entity_id
_entity_poly.type
_entity_poly.pdbx_seq_one_letter_code
_entity_poly.pdbx_strand_id
1 'polypeptide(L)'
;MVAPVLETSHVFCCPNRVRGALSWSSGPGGLLAFGTSCSVVLYDPQKRVVITNLNGHTARVNCLQWICKQNGSPSTELVSGGSDNQVIHWEIENNQLLKAVHLPGHEGPIYAVHAVYQKRASDTAFRTLIVSAASDSTVRVWSKQGFEGRDLFLATCSQDCLIRIWKLYIKSVSFETQEDDHIRLKENTFAIENESNKIAFAVTLETVLAGHENWVNAVHWQPPFYKDGVLQQPVRLLSASMDKTMILWAPDEESGVWLEQVRVGEVGGNTLGFYDCQFNEDGSMIIAHAFHGALHLWKQNATNLREWVPEIVISGHFDGVQDLTWDPEGEFIITVGTDQTTRLFAPWKRKDQSQVTWHEIARPQIHGYDLKCLAMISRFQFVSGADEKVLRVFSAPRNFVENFCIITGQSLNHVLGNQEGNLPEGATVPALGLSNKAVFQGDVASQPSDEEELLSGSGFEYQQVAFQPSILTEPPTEDHLLQNTLWPEVQKLYGHGYEIFCVACNNSKTLLASACKAAKKEHAAIILWNTTSWKQVQNLVFHSLTVTQMAFSPDDKFLLAVSRDRTWSLWKRQDTIPPELDPVFSLFAFTNKVTAVHSRIIWSCDWSPDGKYFFTGSRDKKVVAWGECDSGDDSIEHSIGPCSSVLDVGGAVTAVSVCPVLNLSQRYIVAVGLECGKISLYSWKKTNQVPEINDWIHCVKTSQSQSHTLAIKKLCWKNCNGKTEQNEAEGTEWLHFASCGEDHTVKIHRVNRYAL
;
A
#
# COMPACT_ATOMS: atom_id res chain seq x y z
N MET A 1 28.47 -3.27 16.26
CA MET A 1 27.91 -3.11 14.89
C MET A 1 27.78 -1.62 14.65
N VAL A 2 28.30 -1.10 13.53
CA VAL A 2 28.05 0.29 13.13
C VAL A 2 26.53 0.41 12.89
N ALA A 3 25.89 1.40 13.50
CA ALA A 3 24.44 1.59 13.35
C ALA A 3 24.07 1.74 11.87
N PRO A 4 22.93 1.19 11.40
CA PRO A 4 22.54 1.29 10.00
C PRO A 4 22.35 2.76 9.62
N VAL A 5 22.95 3.16 8.50
CA VAL A 5 22.90 4.55 8.03
C VAL A 5 21.50 4.92 7.52
N LEU A 6 20.79 3.97 6.89
CA LEU A 6 19.47 4.12 6.29
C LEU A 6 18.58 2.91 6.59
N GLU A 7 17.37 3.17 7.08
CA GLU A 7 16.39 2.14 7.45
C GLU A 7 14.99 2.48 6.93
N THR A 8 14.28 1.49 6.40
CA THR A 8 12.83 1.61 6.18
C THR A 8 12.13 1.33 7.51
N SER A 9 11.48 2.33 8.08
CA SER A 9 10.81 2.24 9.38
C SER A 9 9.38 1.70 9.25
N HIS A 10 8.66 2.10 8.20
CA HIS A 10 7.27 1.69 7.98
C HIS A 10 7.01 1.40 6.50
N VAL A 11 6.16 0.41 6.23
CA VAL A 11 5.72 0.01 4.89
C VAL A 11 4.21 -0.12 4.91
N PHE A 12 3.54 0.55 3.98
CA PHE A 12 2.11 0.45 3.73
C PHE A 12 1.90 -0.22 2.39
N CYS A 13 1.17 -1.33 2.41
CA CYS A 13 0.96 -2.19 1.25
C CYS A 13 -0.22 -3.12 1.54
N CYS A 14 -0.70 -3.79 0.51
CA CYS A 14 -1.79 -4.74 0.64
C CYS A 14 -1.56 -5.96 -0.28
N PRO A 15 -2.25 -7.09 -0.03
CA PRO A 15 -2.11 -8.27 -0.88
C PRO A 15 -2.52 -8.05 -2.33
N ASN A 16 -1.85 -8.80 -3.23
CA ASN A 16 -2.22 -8.92 -4.62
C ASN A 16 -3.59 -9.54 -4.76
N ARG A 17 -4.39 -9.02 -5.68
CA ARG A 17 -5.79 -9.38 -5.96
C ARG A 17 -5.95 -10.75 -6.63
N VAL A 18 -5.46 -11.78 -5.97
CA VAL A 18 -5.44 -13.19 -6.41
C VAL A 18 -5.65 -14.12 -5.21
N ARG A 19 -6.16 -15.31 -5.47
CA ARG A 19 -6.31 -16.36 -4.45
C ARG A 19 -4.95 -16.95 -4.10
N GLY A 20 -4.75 -17.38 -2.85
CA GLY A 20 -3.49 -17.98 -2.39
C GLY A 20 -2.37 -16.97 -2.17
N ALA A 21 -2.65 -15.67 -2.27
CA ALA A 21 -1.68 -14.60 -2.00
C ALA A 21 -1.39 -14.42 -0.50
N LEU A 22 -2.04 -15.19 0.38
CA LEU A 22 -2.03 -15.03 1.82
C LEU A 22 -1.72 -16.37 2.51
N SER A 23 -0.85 -16.37 3.51
CA SER A 23 -0.61 -17.54 4.36
C SER A 23 -0.23 -17.12 5.76
N TRP A 24 -0.82 -17.75 6.78
CA TRP A 24 -0.50 -17.49 8.18
C TRP A 24 0.35 -18.63 8.75
N SER A 25 1.51 -18.32 9.32
CA SER A 25 2.37 -19.33 9.91
C SER A 25 1.76 -19.89 11.19
N SER A 26 1.83 -21.20 11.38
CA SER A 26 1.60 -21.84 12.68
C SER A 26 2.77 -21.59 13.64
N GLY A 27 2.47 -21.52 14.94
CA GLY A 27 3.43 -21.39 16.03
C GLY A 27 3.26 -20.08 16.81
N PRO A 28 3.77 -20.01 18.06
CA PRO A 28 3.67 -18.80 18.89
C PRO A 28 4.23 -17.57 18.18
N GLY A 29 3.42 -16.50 18.11
CA GLY A 29 3.80 -15.27 17.41
C GLY A 29 3.75 -15.39 15.87
N GLY A 30 2.90 -16.29 15.36
CA GLY A 30 2.81 -16.60 13.93
C GLY A 30 2.64 -15.36 13.04
N LEU A 31 3.54 -15.23 12.07
CA LEU A 31 3.55 -14.15 11.10
C LEU A 31 2.60 -14.46 9.95
N LEU A 32 1.98 -13.40 9.44
CA LEU A 32 1.25 -13.45 8.18
C LEU A 32 2.24 -13.15 7.05
N ALA A 33 2.22 -13.96 6.00
CA ALA A 33 2.89 -13.66 4.75
C ALA A 33 1.86 -13.33 3.68
N PHE A 34 2.11 -12.29 2.88
CA PHE A 34 1.30 -12.02 1.69
C PHE A 34 2.11 -11.47 0.52
N GLY A 35 1.68 -11.74 -0.71
CA GLY A 35 2.30 -11.18 -1.91
C GLY A 35 1.80 -9.77 -2.17
N THR A 36 2.68 -8.79 -2.38
CA THR A 36 2.34 -7.41 -2.80
C THR A 36 3.17 -7.04 -4.02
N SER A 37 2.53 -6.73 -5.14
CA SER A 37 3.17 -6.60 -6.45
C SER A 37 4.16 -7.77 -6.68
N CYS A 38 5.45 -7.49 -6.83
CA CYS A 38 6.52 -8.47 -7.05
C CYS A 38 7.26 -8.91 -5.77
N SER A 39 6.78 -8.51 -4.59
CA SER A 39 7.39 -8.82 -3.28
C SER A 39 6.51 -9.77 -2.49
N VAL A 40 7.12 -10.52 -1.56
CA VAL A 40 6.42 -11.11 -0.42
C VAL A 40 6.63 -10.24 0.81
N VAL A 41 5.62 -10.02 1.63
CA VAL A 41 5.66 -9.21 2.85
C VAL A 41 5.42 -10.09 4.05
N LEU A 42 6.24 -9.93 5.09
CA LEU A 42 6.03 -10.54 6.40
C LEU A 42 5.42 -9.49 7.34
N TYR A 43 4.27 -9.81 7.90
CA TYR A 43 3.48 -8.95 8.78
C TYR A 43 3.26 -9.63 10.13
N ASP A 44 3.37 -8.85 11.21
CA ASP A 44 3.07 -9.28 12.57
C ASP A 44 1.68 -8.78 12.97
N PRO A 45 0.65 -9.65 13.01
CA PRO A 45 -0.72 -9.25 13.34
C PRO A 45 -0.91 -8.78 14.79
N GLN A 46 -0.02 -9.18 15.71
CA GLN A 46 -0.11 -8.77 17.11
C GLN A 46 0.44 -7.36 17.30
N LYS A 47 1.58 -7.06 16.68
CA LYS A 47 2.17 -5.71 16.72
C LYS A 47 1.48 -4.74 15.76
N ARG A 48 0.84 -5.28 14.71
CA ARG A 48 0.21 -4.55 13.61
C ARG A 48 1.23 -3.77 12.79
N VAL A 49 2.36 -4.42 12.46
CA VAL A 49 3.44 -3.79 11.67
C VAL A 49 3.97 -4.75 10.62
N VAL A 50 4.36 -4.19 9.47
CA VAL A 50 5.20 -4.90 8.49
C VAL A 50 6.59 -5.08 9.09
N ILE A 51 7.09 -6.31 9.03
CA ILE A 51 8.39 -6.68 9.57
C ILE A 51 9.47 -6.57 8.51
N THR A 52 9.23 -7.14 7.32
CA THR A 52 10.18 -7.06 6.20
C THR A 52 9.54 -7.41 4.87
N ASN A 53 10.24 -7.06 3.79
CA ASN A 53 9.90 -7.44 2.42
C ASN A 53 10.94 -8.43 1.88
N LEU A 54 10.46 -9.50 1.26
CA LEU A 54 11.24 -10.49 0.54
C LEU A 54 11.12 -10.19 -0.97
N ASN A 55 12.06 -9.40 -1.47
CA ASN A 55 12.12 -9.00 -2.87
C ASN A 55 12.92 -10.05 -3.66
N GLY A 56 12.29 -10.73 -4.62
CA GLY A 56 12.98 -11.71 -5.48
C GLY A 56 12.23 -12.12 -6.74
N HIS A 57 10.90 -12.00 -6.77
CA HIS A 57 10.15 -12.15 -8.00
C HIS A 57 10.32 -10.92 -8.91
N THR A 58 10.30 -11.15 -10.22
CA THR A 58 10.38 -10.07 -11.24
C THR A 58 9.01 -9.72 -11.83
N ALA A 59 7.96 -10.41 -11.40
CA ALA A 59 6.57 -10.15 -11.74
C ALA A 59 5.67 -10.47 -10.55
N ARG A 60 4.36 -10.23 -10.70
CA ARG A 60 3.38 -10.37 -9.62
C ARG A 60 3.47 -11.73 -8.90
N VAL A 61 3.55 -11.71 -7.57
CA VAL A 61 3.42 -12.92 -6.73
C VAL A 61 1.97 -13.38 -6.78
N ASN A 62 1.74 -14.62 -7.21
CA ASN A 62 0.41 -15.17 -7.39
C ASN A 62 -0.03 -16.05 -6.22
N CYS A 63 0.90 -16.77 -5.60
CA CYS A 63 0.59 -17.69 -4.51
C CYS A 63 1.77 -17.86 -3.56
N LEU A 64 1.50 -18.19 -2.30
CA LEU A 64 2.51 -18.52 -1.30
C LEU A 64 1.96 -19.40 -0.18
N GLN A 65 2.84 -20.10 0.52
CA GLN A 65 2.49 -20.89 1.70
C GLN A 65 3.66 -21.05 2.66
N TRP A 66 3.40 -20.87 3.96
CA TRP A 66 4.31 -21.29 5.02
C TRP A 66 4.46 -22.80 5.07
N ILE A 67 5.67 -23.27 5.34
CA ILE A 67 5.93 -24.69 5.58
C ILE A 67 5.82 -24.93 7.09
N CYS A 68 4.68 -25.44 7.52
CA CYS A 68 4.37 -25.62 8.94
C CYS A 68 5.12 -26.80 9.55
N LYS A 69 5.96 -26.55 10.56
CA LYS A 69 6.67 -27.62 11.29
C LYS A 69 5.69 -28.49 12.08
N GLN A 70 5.87 -29.80 12.00
CA GLN A 70 4.99 -30.77 12.70
C GLN A 70 5.09 -30.72 14.23
N ASN A 71 6.08 -30.02 14.79
CA ASN A 71 6.33 -29.91 16.23
C ASN A 71 5.72 -28.64 16.86
N GLY A 72 4.94 -27.86 16.10
CA GLY A 72 4.31 -26.62 16.60
C GLY A 72 5.26 -25.44 16.81
N SER A 73 6.55 -25.58 16.46
CA SER A 73 7.48 -24.46 16.53
C SER A 73 7.25 -23.46 15.38
N PRO A 74 7.63 -22.18 15.53
CA PRO A 74 7.48 -21.18 14.49
C PRO A 74 8.08 -21.64 13.15
N SER A 75 7.30 -21.40 12.09
CA SER A 75 7.72 -21.70 10.73
C SER A 75 8.87 -20.79 10.32
N THR A 76 9.91 -21.36 9.71
CA THR A 76 11.12 -20.64 9.26
C THR A 76 11.31 -20.74 7.75
N GLU A 77 10.41 -21.44 7.06
CA GLU A 77 10.49 -21.70 5.64
C GLU A 77 9.16 -21.32 4.97
N LEU A 78 9.24 -20.64 3.83
CA LEU A 78 8.11 -20.16 3.04
C LEU A 78 8.36 -20.51 1.57
N VAL A 79 7.30 -20.81 0.81
CA VAL A 79 7.37 -20.97 -0.65
C VAL A 79 6.47 -19.93 -1.30
N SER A 80 6.92 -19.33 -2.40
CA SER A 80 6.08 -18.46 -3.25
C SER A 80 6.20 -18.81 -4.73
N GLY A 81 5.15 -18.56 -5.48
CA GLY A 81 5.07 -18.69 -6.93
C GLY A 81 4.61 -17.39 -7.59
N GLY A 82 5.25 -17.03 -8.71
CA GLY A 82 5.01 -15.76 -9.40
C GLY A 82 4.59 -15.89 -10.85
N SER A 83 4.15 -14.77 -11.41
CA SER A 83 3.91 -14.59 -12.86
C SER A 83 5.19 -14.53 -13.69
N ASP A 84 6.36 -14.59 -13.04
CA ASP A 84 7.68 -14.69 -13.64
C ASP A 84 8.12 -16.13 -13.90
N ASN A 85 7.18 -17.08 -13.77
CA ASN A 85 7.38 -18.51 -13.92
C ASN A 85 8.32 -19.11 -12.86
N GLN A 86 8.63 -18.36 -11.79
CA GLN A 86 9.52 -18.80 -10.73
C GLN A 86 8.73 -19.34 -9.54
N VAL A 87 9.30 -20.38 -8.91
CA VAL A 87 8.99 -20.76 -7.54
C VAL A 87 10.22 -20.43 -6.69
N ILE A 88 10.04 -19.72 -5.59
CA ILE A 88 11.11 -19.34 -4.68
C ILE A 88 10.86 -19.97 -3.31
N HIS A 89 11.87 -20.67 -2.79
CA HIS A 89 11.92 -21.16 -1.42
C HIS A 89 12.71 -20.17 -0.56
N TRP A 90 12.09 -19.65 0.50
CA TRP A 90 12.64 -18.67 1.41
C TRP A 90 12.96 -19.32 2.75
N GLU A 91 14.20 -19.21 3.20
CA GLU A 91 14.62 -19.54 4.56
C GLU A 91 14.72 -18.23 5.36
N ILE A 92 14.01 -18.17 6.48
CA ILE A 92 13.82 -16.98 7.31
C ILE A 92 14.29 -17.30 8.72
N GLU A 93 15.19 -16.48 9.24
CA GLU A 93 15.72 -16.57 10.59
C GLU A 93 15.63 -15.21 11.27
N ASN A 94 15.12 -15.15 12.51
CA ASN A 94 14.92 -13.90 13.26
C ASN A 94 14.16 -12.82 12.46
N ASN A 95 13.12 -13.25 11.72
CA ASN A 95 12.30 -12.42 10.83
C ASN A 95 13.07 -11.71 9.70
N GLN A 96 14.28 -12.17 9.37
CA GLN A 96 15.06 -11.68 8.25
C GLN A 96 15.30 -12.82 7.25
N LEU A 97 15.43 -12.45 5.99
CA LEU A 97 15.77 -13.39 4.93
C LEU A 97 17.18 -13.94 5.17
N LEU A 98 17.28 -15.23 5.42
CA LEU A 98 18.55 -15.95 5.47
C LEU A 98 18.99 -16.36 4.07
N LYS A 99 18.06 -16.93 3.28
CA LYS A 99 18.37 -17.47 1.96
C LYS A 99 17.13 -17.56 1.07
N ALA A 100 17.32 -17.32 -0.23
CA ALA A 100 16.30 -17.55 -1.26
C ALA A 100 16.85 -18.54 -2.30
N VAL A 101 16.10 -19.61 -2.56
CA VAL A 101 16.45 -20.65 -3.55
C VAL A 101 15.39 -20.67 -4.64
N HIS A 102 15.81 -20.40 -5.88
CA HIS A 102 14.94 -20.47 -7.05
C HIS A 102 14.83 -21.92 -7.53
N LEU A 103 13.60 -22.39 -7.76
CA LEU A 103 13.30 -23.73 -8.26
C LEU A 103 12.94 -23.63 -9.76
N PRO A 104 13.90 -23.83 -10.68
CA PRO A 104 13.66 -23.64 -12.11
C PRO A 104 12.82 -24.77 -12.70
N GLY A 105 11.97 -24.46 -13.68
CA GLY A 105 11.42 -25.49 -14.56
C GLY A 105 10.07 -25.20 -15.19
N HIS A 106 9.21 -24.37 -14.58
CA HIS A 106 7.95 -23.98 -15.20
C HIS A 106 8.15 -23.02 -16.38
N GLU A 107 7.31 -23.17 -17.40
CA GLU A 107 7.36 -22.33 -18.62
C GLU A 107 6.24 -21.29 -18.64
N GLY A 108 5.35 -21.32 -17.64
CA GLY A 108 4.26 -20.35 -17.47
C GLY A 108 4.03 -19.92 -16.02
N PRO A 109 3.19 -18.90 -15.78
CA PRO A 109 2.86 -18.38 -14.47
C PRO A 109 2.40 -19.44 -13.47
N ILE A 110 2.92 -19.35 -12.24
CA ILE A 110 2.52 -20.23 -11.14
C ILE A 110 1.23 -19.68 -10.52
N TYR A 111 0.25 -20.55 -10.25
CA TYR A 111 -1.04 -20.16 -9.64
C TYR A 111 -1.34 -20.87 -8.32
N ALA A 112 -0.70 -22.01 -8.05
CA ALA A 112 -0.84 -22.68 -6.76
C ALA A 112 0.50 -23.29 -6.34
N VAL A 113 0.81 -23.16 -5.06
CA VAL A 113 1.91 -23.86 -4.41
C VAL A 113 1.37 -24.52 -3.15
N HIS A 114 1.84 -25.73 -2.85
CA HIS A 114 1.61 -26.37 -1.56
C HIS A 114 2.88 -27.00 -1.02
N ALA A 115 3.16 -26.87 0.28
CA ALA A 115 4.37 -27.43 0.87
C ALA A 115 4.13 -28.04 2.26
N VAL A 116 4.75 -29.19 2.53
CA VAL A 116 4.62 -29.91 3.80
C VAL A 116 5.95 -30.55 4.24
N TYR A 117 6.20 -30.65 5.54
CA TYR A 117 7.27 -31.51 6.05
C TYR A 117 6.80 -32.96 6.14
N GLN A 118 7.70 -33.86 5.78
CA GLN A 118 7.52 -35.30 5.77
C GLN A 118 8.54 -35.94 6.72
N LYS A 119 8.07 -36.74 7.68
CA LYS A 119 8.91 -37.53 8.59
C LYS A 119 8.80 -39.01 8.23
N ARG A 120 9.92 -39.72 8.10
CA ARG A 120 9.92 -41.18 7.90
C ARG A 120 10.03 -41.88 9.24
N ALA A 121 9.42 -43.06 9.36
CA ALA A 121 9.54 -43.91 10.56
C ALA A 121 11.00 -44.30 10.88
N SER A 122 11.89 -44.26 9.88
CA SER A 122 13.30 -44.67 9.99
C SER A 122 14.32 -43.52 9.88
N ASP A 123 13.90 -42.27 9.71
CA ASP A 123 14.81 -41.13 9.43
C ASP A 123 14.73 -40.09 10.56
N THR A 124 15.87 -39.58 11.01
CA THR A 124 15.94 -38.54 12.05
C THR A 124 15.68 -37.14 11.49
N ALA A 125 15.74 -36.95 10.17
CA ALA A 125 15.56 -35.67 9.49
C ALA A 125 14.18 -35.53 8.81
N PHE A 126 13.54 -34.37 8.96
CA PHE A 126 12.35 -33.97 8.21
C PHE A 126 12.73 -33.62 6.76
N ARG A 127 11.87 -33.95 5.80
CA ARG A 127 12.06 -33.60 4.38
C ARG A 127 10.89 -32.78 3.87
N THR A 128 11.16 -31.72 3.12
CA THR A 128 10.12 -30.85 2.55
C THR A 128 9.61 -31.43 1.22
N LEU A 129 8.30 -31.60 1.10
CA LEU A 129 7.59 -31.89 -0.16
C LEU A 129 6.96 -30.58 -0.64
N ILE A 130 7.29 -30.14 -1.85
CA ILE A 130 6.68 -28.95 -2.48
C ILE A 130 5.94 -29.41 -3.73
N VAL A 131 4.76 -28.86 -3.97
CA VAL A 131 3.96 -29.05 -5.17
C VAL A 131 3.66 -27.69 -5.76
N SER A 132 3.84 -27.52 -7.07
CA SER A 132 3.52 -26.29 -7.79
C SER A 132 2.67 -26.59 -9.02
N ALA A 133 1.66 -25.75 -9.27
CA ALA A 133 0.82 -25.83 -10.45
C ALA A 133 0.84 -24.52 -11.23
N ALA A 134 0.97 -24.61 -12.55
CA ALA A 134 1.19 -23.46 -13.42
C ALA A 134 0.28 -23.45 -14.65
N SER A 135 0.25 -22.30 -15.34
CA SER A 135 -0.53 -22.10 -16.58
C SER A 135 -0.06 -22.96 -17.75
N ASP A 136 1.13 -23.54 -17.66
CA ASP A 136 1.70 -24.47 -18.64
C ASP A 136 1.01 -25.85 -18.63
N SER A 137 -0.09 -25.98 -17.88
CA SER A 137 -0.86 -27.21 -17.68
C SER A 137 -0.08 -28.30 -16.94
N THR A 138 1.00 -27.94 -16.23
CA THR A 138 1.80 -28.88 -15.44
C THR A 138 1.59 -28.72 -13.94
N VAL A 139 1.61 -29.85 -13.24
CA VAL A 139 1.80 -29.92 -11.79
C VAL A 139 3.16 -30.56 -11.55
N ARG A 140 4.05 -29.85 -10.86
CA ARG A 140 5.38 -30.35 -10.51
C ARG A 140 5.42 -30.72 -9.05
N VAL A 141 5.97 -31.89 -8.77
CA VAL A 141 6.15 -32.42 -7.42
C VAL A 141 7.64 -32.50 -7.12
N TRP A 142 8.06 -31.78 -6.10
CA TRP A 142 9.43 -31.72 -5.61
C TRP A 142 9.48 -32.60 -4.35
N SER A 143 9.95 -33.84 -4.51
CA SER A 143 9.77 -34.90 -3.51
C SER A 143 11.05 -35.67 -3.23
N LYS A 144 11.14 -36.18 -1.99
CA LYS A 144 11.88 -37.41 -1.72
C LYS A 144 11.07 -38.39 -0.85
N GLN A 145 9.99 -38.91 -1.46
CA GLN A 145 9.20 -40.14 -1.24
C GLN A 145 8.60 -40.47 0.15
N GLY A 146 7.26 -40.69 0.14
CA GLY A 146 6.46 -41.72 0.85
C GLY A 146 6.04 -41.49 2.32
N PHE A 147 4.73 -41.32 2.59
CA PHE A 147 4.11 -41.19 3.94
C PHE A 147 2.90 -42.16 4.07
N GLU A 148 2.57 -42.59 5.29
CA GLU A 148 1.41 -43.41 5.64
C GLU A 148 0.47 -42.65 6.61
N GLY A 149 -0.84 -42.66 6.38
CA GLY A 149 -1.83 -41.99 7.25
C GLY A 149 -3.27 -42.47 7.04
N ARG A 150 -4.08 -42.39 8.11
CA ARG A 150 -5.50 -42.80 8.26
C ARG A 150 -6.48 -41.82 7.58
N ASP A 151 -7.78 -42.09 7.70
CA ASP A 151 -8.92 -41.30 7.17
C ASP A 151 -8.72 -39.78 7.25
N LEU A 152 -8.93 -39.08 6.13
CA LEU A 152 -8.75 -37.65 5.96
C LEU A 152 -10.05 -37.01 5.46
N PHE A 153 -10.33 -35.79 5.91
CA PHE A 153 -11.34 -34.94 5.29
C PHE A 153 -10.71 -34.01 4.26
N LEU A 154 -11.35 -33.91 3.10
CA LEU A 154 -11.01 -32.98 2.04
C LEU A 154 -12.19 -32.02 1.87
N ALA A 155 -11.93 -30.71 1.94
CA ALA A 155 -12.94 -29.70 1.63
C ALA A 155 -12.67 -29.15 0.22
N THR A 156 -13.74 -28.96 -0.56
CA THR A 156 -13.68 -28.33 -1.88
C THR A 156 -14.75 -27.26 -1.97
N CYS A 157 -14.41 -26.08 -2.47
CA CYS A 157 -15.35 -25.00 -2.78
C CYS A 157 -15.46 -24.76 -4.28
N SER A 158 -16.54 -24.11 -4.71
CA SER A 158 -16.83 -23.93 -6.14
C SER A 158 -17.62 -22.64 -6.41
N GLN A 159 -17.70 -22.27 -7.69
CA GLN A 159 -18.50 -21.15 -8.21
C GLN A 159 -20.01 -21.42 -8.17
N ASP A 160 -20.43 -22.64 -7.82
CA ASP A 160 -21.83 -22.99 -7.59
C ASP A 160 -22.33 -22.59 -6.19
N CYS A 161 -21.54 -21.80 -5.45
CA CYS A 161 -21.80 -21.32 -4.10
C CYS A 161 -21.78 -22.43 -3.01
N LEU A 162 -21.39 -23.67 -3.36
CA LEU A 162 -21.40 -24.81 -2.46
C LEU A 162 -19.99 -25.21 -1.99
N ILE A 163 -19.95 -25.74 -0.77
CA ILE A 163 -18.76 -26.40 -0.22
C ILE A 163 -19.09 -27.87 -0.05
N ARG A 164 -18.16 -28.75 -0.42
CA ARG A 164 -18.31 -30.20 -0.29
C ARG A 164 -17.20 -30.74 0.60
N ILE A 165 -17.57 -31.55 1.57
CA ILE A 165 -16.63 -32.27 2.42
C ILE A 165 -16.64 -33.73 1.99
N TRP A 166 -15.46 -34.23 1.65
CA TRP A 166 -15.21 -35.59 1.22
C TRP A 166 -14.43 -36.32 2.30
N LYS A 167 -14.78 -37.58 2.53
CA LYS A 167 -14.02 -38.47 3.40
C LYS A 167 -13.17 -39.39 2.54
N LEU A 168 -11.86 -39.31 2.69
CA LEU A 168 -10.87 -40.17 2.04
C LEU A 168 -10.33 -41.17 3.07
N TYR A 169 -10.42 -42.46 2.81
CA TYR A 169 -9.94 -43.49 3.74
C TYR A 169 -9.28 -44.66 3.01
N ILE A 170 -8.41 -45.38 3.72
CA ILE A 170 -7.78 -46.58 3.19
C ILE A 170 -8.80 -47.73 3.27
N LYS A 171 -9.07 -48.35 2.12
CA LYS A 171 -9.95 -49.50 2.02
C LYS A 171 -9.15 -50.77 2.28
N SER A 172 -9.46 -51.49 3.36
CA SER A 172 -8.91 -52.83 3.57
C SER A 172 -9.39 -53.76 2.45
N VAL A 173 -8.48 -54.52 1.84
CA VAL A 173 -8.77 -55.49 0.77
C VAL A 173 -9.55 -56.71 1.30
N SER A 174 -9.75 -56.83 2.62
CA SER A 174 -10.51 -57.92 3.21
C SER A 174 -11.97 -57.54 3.42
N PHE A 175 -12.84 -57.95 2.49
CA PHE A 175 -14.14 -58.62 2.71
C PHE A 175 -14.83 -58.71 1.35
N GLU A 176 -14.87 -59.91 0.79
CA GLU A 176 -15.77 -60.25 -0.31
C GLU A 176 -17.19 -59.88 0.12
N THR A 177 -17.83 -59.02 -0.66
CA THR A 177 -19.21 -58.58 -0.47
C THR A 177 -20.14 -59.77 -0.60
N GLN A 178 -20.73 -60.21 0.52
CA GLN A 178 -22.08 -60.75 0.48
C GLN A 178 -22.99 -59.65 -0.08
N GLU A 179 -23.85 -59.99 -1.04
CA GLU A 179 -24.88 -59.10 -1.57
C GLU A 179 -25.77 -58.64 -0.40
N ASP A 180 -25.50 -57.43 0.08
CA ASP A 180 -26.20 -56.81 1.18
C ASP A 180 -27.08 -55.71 0.56
N ASP A 181 -28.40 -55.93 0.60
CA ASP A 181 -29.46 -55.17 -0.10
C ASP A 181 -29.71 -53.77 0.51
N HIS A 182 -28.67 -53.17 1.10
CA HIS A 182 -28.72 -51.89 1.79
C HIS A 182 -28.29 -50.74 0.86
N ILE A 183 -29.12 -49.70 0.78
CA ILE A 183 -28.79 -48.44 0.12
C ILE A 183 -27.60 -47.81 0.86
N ARG A 184 -26.45 -47.65 0.18
CA ARG A 184 -25.24 -47.03 0.72
C ARG A 184 -24.88 -45.77 -0.06
N LEU A 185 -24.18 -44.83 0.60
CA LEU A 185 -23.59 -43.66 -0.05
C LEU A 185 -22.66 -44.09 -1.19
N LYS A 186 -22.69 -43.36 -2.31
CA LYS A 186 -21.84 -43.65 -3.47
C LYS A 186 -20.37 -43.53 -3.08
N GLU A 187 -19.67 -44.66 -3.09
CA GLU A 187 -18.26 -44.78 -2.78
C GLU A 187 -17.45 -44.86 -4.09
N ASN A 188 -16.53 -43.92 -4.30
CA ASN A 188 -15.58 -43.97 -5.42
C ASN A 188 -14.26 -44.53 -4.92
N THR A 189 -13.75 -45.60 -5.54
CA THR A 189 -12.50 -46.24 -5.13
C THR A 189 -11.42 -46.09 -6.19
N PHE A 190 -10.17 -45.92 -5.75
CA PHE A 190 -8.99 -45.91 -6.62
C PHE A 190 -7.82 -46.59 -5.90
N ALA A 191 -6.84 -47.10 -6.63
CA ALA A 191 -5.68 -47.77 -6.06
C ALA A 191 -4.39 -47.07 -6.49
N ILE A 192 -3.45 -46.97 -5.55
CA ILE A 192 -2.08 -46.54 -5.82
C ILE A 192 -1.19 -47.77 -5.74
N GLU A 193 -0.50 -48.07 -6.84
CA GLU A 193 0.46 -49.17 -6.94
C GLU A 193 1.88 -48.62 -6.87
N ASN A 194 2.66 -49.10 -5.91
CA ASN A 194 4.11 -48.96 -5.87
C ASN A 194 4.76 -50.32 -6.14
N GLU A 195 6.05 -50.35 -6.51
CA GLU A 195 6.78 -51.57 -6.95
C GLU A 195 6.63 -52.81 -6.04
N SER A 196 6.19 -52.63 -4.79
CA SER A 196 5.97 -53.72 -3.82
C SER A 196 4.62 -53.73 -3.09
N ASN A 197 3.74 -52.73 -3.26
CA ASN A 197 2.47 -52.64 -2.51
C ASN A 197 1.35 -51.94 -3.30
N LYS A 198 0.13 -52.48 -3.21
CA LYS A 198 -1.10 -51.88 -3.72
C LYS A 198 -1.96 -51.41 -2.55
N ILE A 199 -2.21 -50.10 -2.47
CA ILE A 199 -3.08 -49.50 -1.43
C ILE A 199 -4.34 -48.99 -2.11
N ALA A 200 -5.50 -49.50 -1.69
CA ALA A 200 -6.80 -49.03 -2.16
C ALA A 200 -7.30 -47.90 -1.27
N PHE A 201 -7.81 -46.84 -1.90
CA PHE A 201 -8.44 -45.69 -1.26
C PHE A 201 -9.91 -45.63 -1.67
N ALA A 202 -10.73 -45.15 -0.76
CA ALA A 202 -12.14 -44.86 -0.96
C ALA A 202 -12.42 -43.38 -0.67
N VAL A 203 -13.23 -42.76 -1.50
CA VAL A 203 -13.71 -41.39 -1.36
C VAL A 203 -15.23 -41.39 -1.34
N THR A 204 -15.81 -40.88 -0.27
CA THR A 204 -17.26 -40.66 -0.13
C THR A 204 -17.55 -39.18 0.07
N LEU A 205 -18.67 -38.70 -0.46
CA LEU A 205 -19.20 -37.39 -0.09
C LEU A 205 -19.79 -37.49 1.32
N GLU A 206 -19.25 -36.71 2.26
CA GLU A 206 -19.70 -36.67 3.64
C GLU A 206 -20.87 -35.69 3.79
N THR A 207 -20.68 -34.45 3.33
CA THR A 207 -21.70 -33.40 3.43
C THR A 207 -21.52 -32.33 2.36
N VAL A 208 -22.58 -31.55 2.14
CA VAL A 208 -22.61 -30.35 1.30
C VAL A 208 -23.07 -29.19 2.16
N LEU A 209 -22.26 -28.14 2.26
CA LEU A 209 -22.58 -26.91 2.98
C LEU A 209 -23.09 -25.87 1.99
N ALA A 210 -24.27 -25.31 2.29
CA ALA A 210 -24.91 -24.25 1.54
C ALA A 210 -25.20 -23.08 2.48
N GLY A 211 -24.73 -21.89 2.14
CA GLY A 211 -24.92 -20.69 2.98
C GLY A 211 -24.32 -19.41 2.40
N HIS A 212 -23.43 -19.53 1.40
CA HIS A 212 -22.97 -18.41 0.59
C HIS A 212 -23.93 -18.12 -0.57
N GLU A 213 -24.02 -16.86 -0.96
CA GLU A 213 -24.89 -16.38 -2.04
C GLU A 213 -24.13 -16.09 -3.34
N ASN A 214 -22.81 -16.25 -3.31
CA ASN A 214 -21.92 -16.05 -4.46
C ASN A 214 -20.76 -17.07 -4.42
N TRP A 215 -19.83 -16.95 -5.36
CA TRP A 215 -18.69 -17.84 -5.50
C TRP A 215 -17.91 -17.96 -4.20
N VAL A 216 -17.72 -19.20 -3.75
CA VAL A 216 -16.84 -19.49 -2.63
C VAL A 216 -15.42 -19.57 -3.18
N ASN A 217 -14.59 -18.61 -2.79
CA ASN A 217 -13.25 -18.43 -3.36
C ASN A 217 -12.19 -19.25 -2.61
N ALA A 218 -12.35 -19.43 -1.30
CA ALA A 218 -11.41 -20.16 -0.47
C ALA A 218 -12.11 -20.94 0.63
N VAL A 219 -11.53 -22.09 0.98
CA VAL A 219 -11.88 -22.88 2.17
C VAL A 219 -10.62 -23.32 2.88
N HIS A 220 -10.56 -23.10 4.19
CA HIS A 220 -9.40 -23.44 5.01
C HIS A 220 -9.83 -24.19 6.26
N TRP A 221 -9.23 -25.35 6.48
CA TRP A 221 -9.34 -26.06 7.76
C TRP A 221 -8.60 -25.27 8.83
N GLN A 222 -9.12 -25.29 10.05
CA GLN A 222 -8.32 -24.83 11.16
C GLN A 222 -7.05 -25.69 11.28
N PRO A 223 -5.86 -25.08 11.34
CA PRO A 223 -4.63 -25.84 11.49
C PRO A 223 -4.57 -26.57 12.84
N PRO A 224 -3.83 -27.69 12.92
CA PRO A 224 -3.54 -28.31 14.20
C PRO A 224 -2.65 -27.38 15.04
N PHE A 225 -2.90 -27.32 16.34
CA PHE A 225 -2.15 -26.47 17.27
C PHE A 225 -1.90 -27.17 18.60
N TYR A 226 -0.90 -26.71 19.34
CA TYR A 226 -0.60 -27.22 20.67
C TYR A 226 -1.31 -26.40 21.75
N LYS A 227 -2.03 -27.09 22.63
CA LYS A 227 -2.60 -26.51 23.85
C LYS A 227 -2.21 -27.39 25.03
N ASP A 228 -1.55 -26.79 26.03
CA ASP A 228 -1.07 -27.50 27.23
C ASP A 228 -0.19 -28.72 26.91
N GLY A 229 0.62 -28.64 25.83
CA GLY A 229 1.49 -29.73 25.37
C GLY A 229 0.80 -30.83 24.56
N VAL A 230 -0.52 -30.73 24.36
CA VAL A 230 -1.33 -31.67 23.57
C VAL A 230 -1.63 -31.08 22.20
N LEU A 231 -1.37 -31.86 21.14
CA LEU A 231 -1.74 -31.49 19.78
C LEU A 231 -3.26 -31.65 19.60
N GLN A 232 -3.94 -30.57 19.27
CA GLN A 232 -5.38 -30.53 18.99
C GLN A 232 -5.60 -30.14 17.53
N GLN A 233 -6.55 -30.79 16.87
CA GLN A 233 -6.99 -30.42 15.52
C GLN A 233 -8.52 -30.36 15.51
N PRO A 234 -9.11 -29.17 15.73
CA PRO A 234 -10.56 -29.03 15.69
C PRO A 234 -11.09 -29.27 14.28
N VAL A 235 -12.25 -29.91 14.19
CA VAL A 235 -12.97 -30.09 12.92
C VAL A 235 -13.75 -28.81 12.60
N ARG A 236 -13.01 -27.74 12.33
CA ARG A 236 -13.57 -26.43 11.94
C ARG A 236 -13.08 -26.04 10.55
N LEU A 237 -14.01 -25.52 9.75
CA LEU A 237 -13.74 -25.09 8.38
C LEU A 237 -14.16 -23.62 8.23
N LEU A 238 -13.29 -22.82 7.64
CA LEU A 238 -13.57 -21.42 7.29
C LEU A 238 -13.76 -21.31 5.79
N SER A 239 -14.74 -20.52 5.37
CA SER A 239 -14.96 -20.19 3.97
C SER A 239 -15.00 -18.69 3.74
N ALA A 240 -14.56 -18.27 2.55
CA ALA A 240 -14.61 -16.88 2.09
C ALA A 240 -15.25 -16.80 0.70
N SER A 241 -16.09 -15.79 0.50
CA SER A 241 -16.94 -15.68 -0.69
C SER A 241 -16.96 -14.28 -1.28
N MET A 242 -17.31 -14.22 -2.58
CA MET A 242 -17.58 -12.96 -3.29
C MET A 242 -18.83 -12.23 -2.79
N ASP A 243 -19.65 -12.84 -1.93
CA ASP A 243 -20.81 -12.22 -1.27
C ASP A 243 -20.43 -11.30 -0.09
N LYS A 244 -19.12 -11.04 0.10
CA LYS A 244 -18.55 -10.22 1.18
C LYS A 244 -18.64 -10.86 2.56
N THR A 245 -18.89 -12.16 2.65
CA THR A 245 -18.96 -12.88 3.92
C THR A 245 -17.89 -13.95 4.05
N MET A 246 -17.51 -14.19 5.30
CA MET A 246 -16.80 -15.37 5.74
C MET A 246 -17.67 -16.15 6.72
N ILE A 247 -17.66 -17.47 6.59
CA ILE A 247 -18.45 -18.37 7.44
C ILE A 247 -17.54 -19.38 8.12
N LEU A 248 -17.68 -19.52 9.43
CA LEU A 248 -17.09 -20.58 10.23
C LEU A 248 -18.08 -21.74 10.37
N TRP A 249 -17.67 -22.92 9.92
CA TRP A 249 -18.45 -24.15 9.95
C TRP A 249 -17.86 -25.14 10.96
N ALA A 250 -18.73 -25.80 11.71
CA ALA A 250 -18.35 -26.92 12.58
C ALA A 250 -19.52 -27.91 12.71
N PRO A 251 -19.24 -29.22 12.86
CA PRO A 251 -20.26 -30.17 13.25
C PRO A 251 -20.73 -29.87 14.68
N ASP A 252 -22.04 -29.92 14.87
CA ASP A 252 -22.68 -29.89 16.17
C ASP A 252 -22.24 -31.10 17.02
N GLU A 253 -21.95 -30.88 18.30
CA GLU A 253 -21.38 -31.92 19.16
C GLU A 253 -22.37 -33.07 19.44
N GLU A 254 -23.67 -32.79 19.43
CA GLU A 254 -24.70 -33.81 19.70
C GLU A 254 -25.10 -34.58 18.44
N SER A 255 -25.34 -33.86 17.33
CA SER A 255 -25.89 -34.44 16.10
C SER A 255 -24.85 -34.79 15.04
N GLY A 256 -23.64 -34.22 15.11
CA GLY A 256 -22.61 -34.34 14.08
C GLY A 256 -22.95 -33.58 12.78
N VAL A 257 -24.08 -32.88 12.73
CA VAL A 257 -24.52 -32.10 11.57
C VAL A 257 -23.70 -30.82 11.48
N TRP A 258 -23.21 -30.52 10.29
CA TRP A 258 -22.46 -29.30 10.03
C TRP A 258 -23.37 -28.06 10.09
N LEU A 259 -23.02 -27.11 10.95
CA LEU A 259 -23.75 -25.86 11.14
C LEU A 259 -22.84 -24.64 10.92
N GLU A 260 -23.46 -23.55 10.49
CA GLU A 260 -22.88 -22.21 10.53
C GLU A 260 -22.77 -21.77 11.99
N GLN A 261 -21.53 -21.56 12.44
CA GLN A 261 -21.23 -21.13 13.81
C GLN A 261 -21.15 -19.60 13.91
N VAL A 262 -20.51 -18.99 12.91
CA VAL A 262 -20.21 -17.56 12.86
C VAL A 262 -20.23 -17.11 11.41
N ARG A 263 -20.81 -15.95 11.16
CA ARG A 263 -20.67 -15.21 9.90
C ARG A 263 -20.20 -13.80 10.18
N VAL A 264 -19.11 -13.42 9.51
CA VAL A 264 -18.55 -12.06 9.54
C VAL A 264 -18.41 -11.57 8.11
N GLY A 265 -18.26 -10.26 7.92
CA GLY A 265 -18.12 -9.69 6.60
C GLY A 265 -18.28 -8.19 6.60
N GLU A 266 -18.27 -7.63 5.40
CA GLU A 266 -18.54 -6.20 5.18
C GLU A 266 -20.05 -5.98 5.05
N VAL A 267 -20.58 -4.95 5.71
CA VAL A 267 -22.00 -4.57 5.63
C VAL A 267 -22.13 -3.29 4.80
N GLY A 268 -22.87 -3.37 3.69
CA GLY A 268 -23.08 -2.23 2.78
C GLY A 268 -21.88 -1.94 1.86
N GLY A 269 -21.86 -0.73 1.28
CA GLY A 269 -20.76 -0.23 0.43
C GLY A 269 -20.68 -0.82 -0.99
N ASN A 270 -19.98 -0.10 -1.88
CA ASN A 270 -19.72 -0.53 -3.27
C ASN A 270 -18.43 -1.36 -3.39
N THR A 271 -18.21 -2.27 -2.44
CA THR A 271 -17.09 -3.21 -2.43
C THR A 271 -17.47 -4.55 -3.06
N LEU A 272 -16.48 -5.39 -3.32
CA LEU A 272 -16.63 -6.77 -3.76
C LEU A 272 -16.14 -7.70 -2.65
N GLY A 273 -16.45 -9.01 -2.70
CA GLY A 273 -16.13 -9.91 -1.60
C GLY A 273 -14.67 -10.37 -1.51
N PHE A 274 -14.47 -11.49 -0.81
CA PHE A 274 -13.16 -11.96 -0.36
C PHE A 274 -12.54 -13.01 -1.28
N TYR A 275 -11.26 -12.86 -1.61
CA TYR A 275 -10.48 -13.84 -2.38
C TYR A 275 -9.98 -15.01 -1.55
N ASP A 276 -9.65 -14.77 -0.28
CA ASP A 276 -8.96 -15.74 0.56
C ASP A 276 -9.28 -15.54 2.05
N CYS A 277 -9.08 -16.59 2.85
CA CYS A 277 -9.19 -16.54 4.30
C CYS A 277 -8.20 -17.48 5.01
N GLN A 278 -7.79 -17.12 6.22
CA GLN A 278 -6.93 -17.95 7.06
C GLN A 278 -7.34 -17.85 8.54
N PHE A 279 -7.05 -18.90 9.28
CA PHE A 279 -7.03 -18.86 10.74
C PHE A 279 -5.65 -18.47 11.25
N ASN A 280 -5.61 -17.87 12.43
CA ASN A 280 -4.43 -18.00 13.27
C ASN A 280 -4.33 -19.42 13.85
N GLU A 281 -3.24 -19.72 14.56
CA GLU A 281 -2.96 -21.07 15.06
C GLU A 281 -4.08 -21.65 15.95
N ASP A 282 -4.53 -20.92 16.98
CA ASP A 282 -5.55 -21.40 17.92
C ASP A 282 -7.00 -21.21 17.42
N GLY A 283 -7.17 -20.59 16.25
CA GLY A 283 -8.46 -20.25 15.66
C GLY A 283 -9.25 -19.21 16.46
N SER A 284 -8.60 -18.41 17.31
CA SER A 284 -9.22 -17.25 17.97
C SER A 284 -9.25 -16.00 17.09
N MET A 285 -8.54 -16.01 15.96
CA MET A 285 -8.52 -14.93 14.99
C MET A 285 -8.68 -15.49 13.58
N ILE A 286 -9.41 -14.76 12.75
CA ILE A 286 -9.62 -15.09 11.33
C ILE A 286 -9.34 -13.85 10.50
N ILE A 287 -8.74 -14.05 9.32
CA ILE A 287 -8.40 -12.96 8.41
C ILE A 287 -9.01 -13.21 7.03
N ALA A 288 -9.53 -12.16 6.40
CA ALA A 288 -9.91 -12.12 4.99
C ALA A 288 -8.94 -11.28 4.18
N HIS A 289 -8.85 -11.60 2.89
CA HIS A 289 -8.31 -10.71 1.87
C HIS A 289 -9.42 -10.33 0.87
N ALA A 290 -9.76 -9.05 0.82
CA ALA A 290 -10.81 -8.49 -0.01
C ALA A 290 -10.37 -8.18 -1.43
N PHE A 291 -11.34 -8.03 -2.34
CA PHE A 291 -11.08 -7.79 -3.76
C PHE A 291 -10.24 -6.53 -4.05
N HIS A 292 -10.38 -5.49 -3.25
CA HIS A 292 -9.62 -4.24 -3.35
C HIS A 292 -8.29 -4.29 -2.56
N GLY A 293 -7.78 -5.49 -2.28
CA GLY A 293 -6.54 -5.69 -1.54
C GLY A 293 -6.67 -5.46 -0.03
N ALA A 294 -7.79 -4.98 0.50
CA ALA A 294 -7.91 -4.78 1.94
C ALA A 294 -7.81 -6.10 2.72
N LEU A 295 -7.15 -6.05 3.88
CA LEU A 295 -7.19 -7.12 4.86
C LEU A 295 -8.29 -6.82 5.87
N HIS A 296 -8.99 -7.87 6.31
CA HIS A 296 -9.95 -7.76 7.40
C HIS A 296 -9.60 -8.79 8.45
N LEU A 297 -9.46 -8.37 9.70
CA LEU A 297 -9.10 -9.24 10.80
C LEU A 297 -10.23 -9.22 11.82
N TRP A 298 -10.71 -10.38 12.23
CA TRP A 298 -11.65 -10.51 13.34
C TRP A 298 -11.04 -11.36 14.44
N LYS A 299 -11.30 -10.96 15.68
CA LYS A 299 -10.88 -11.67 16.88
C LYS A 299 -12.10 -12.08 17.69
N GLN A 300 -12.10 -13.33 18.12
CA GLN A 300 -13.11 -13.88 19.00
C GLN A 300 -13.03 -13.21 20.37
N ASN A 301 -14.17 -12.75 20.89
CA ASN A 301 -14.24 -12.17 22.22
C ASN A 301 -13.94 -13.24 23.28
N ALA A 302 -13.04 -12.92 24.22
CA ALA A 302 -12.62 -13.84 25.27
C ALA A 302 -13.74 -14.20 26.27
N THR A 303 -14.74 -13.32 26.44
CA THR A 303 -15.87 -13.55 27.36
C THR A 303 -17.08 -14.15 26.65
N ASN A 304 -17.35 -13.74 25.41
CA ASN A 304 -18.44 -14.25 24.59
C ASN A 304 -17.90 -14.88 23.31
N LEU A 305 -17.71 -16.20 23.33
CA LEU A 305 -17.13 -16.95 22.21
C LEU A 305 -17.96 -16.88 20.90
N ARG A 306 -19.21 -16.40 20.92
CA ARG A 306 -20.01 -16.20 19.71
C ARG A 306 -19.79 -14.83 19.07
N GLU A 307 -19.20 -13.89 19.80
CA GLU A 307 -18.95 -12.54 19.32
C GLU A 307 -17.55 -12.42 18.71
N TRP A 308 -17.50 -11.86 17.51
CA TRP A 308 -16.28 -11.63 16.76
C TRP A 308 -16.18 -10.15 16.42
N VAL A 309 -15.11 -9.51 16.88
CA VAL A 309 -14.93 -8.06 16.78
C VAL A 309 -13.86 -7.79 15.72
N PRO A 310 -14.07 -6.81 14.81
CA PRO A 310 -13.05 -6.43 13.86
C PRO A 310 -11.86 -5.79 14.58
N GLU A 311 -10.66 -6.08 14.08
CA GLU A 311 -9.39 -5.63 14.62
C GLU A 311 -8.61 -4.83 13.58
N ILE A 312 -7.72 -3.96 14.04
CA ILE A 312 -6.90 -3.14 13.16
C ILE A 312 -5.85 -4.00 12.47
N VAL A 313 -5.73 -3.80 11.16
CA VAL A 313 -4.72 -4.40 10.30
C VAL A 313 -4.08 -3.32 9.44
N ILE A 314 -2.90 -3.62 8.90
CA ILE A 314 -2.25 -2.72 7.95
C ILE A 314 -3.12 -2.56 6.69
N SER A 315 -2.96 -1.39 6.06
CA SER A 315 -3.59 -1.05 4.81
C SER A 315 -2.59 -0.38 3.87
N GLY A 316 -2.92 -0.31 2.59
CA GLY A 316 -2.13 0.30 1.53
C GLY A 316 -2.82 0.23 0.18
N HIS A 317 -2.25 0.90 -0.81
CA HIS A 317 -2.80 0.90 -2.17
C HIS A 317 -2.70 -0.48 -2.81
N PHE A 318 -3.71 -0.85 -3.60
CA PHE A 318 -3.72 -2.13 -4.35
C PHE A 318 -3.20 -2.01 -5.78
N ASP A 319 -2.85 -0.80 -6.22
CA ASP A 319 -2.30 -0.46 -7.52
C ASP A 319 -1.24 0.66 -7.36
N GLY A 320 -0.55 1.04 -8.43
CA GLY A 320 0.58 1.97 -8.43
C GLY A 320 0.30 3.32 -7.76
N VAL A 321 1.14 3.67 -6.78
CA VAL A 321 1.05 4.96 -6.06
C VAL A 321 1.76 6.03 -6.87
N GLN A 322 1.04 7.08 -7.28
CA GLN A 322 1.54 8.05 -8.27
C GLN A 322 2.16 9.29 -7.64
N ASP A 323 1.68 9.71 -6.46
CA ASP A 323 2.22 10.90 -5.77
C ASP A 323 2.08 10.76 -4.25
N LEU A 324 2.91 11.50 -3.53
CA LEU A 324 2.92 11.56 -2.07
C LEU A 324 3.41 12.92 -1.58
N THR A 325 2.89 13.38 -0.44
CA THR A 325 3.45 14.51 0.28
C THR A 325 3.26 14.34 1.79
N TRP A 326 4.20 14.90 2.56
CA TRP A 326 3.97 15.16 3.98
C TRP A 326 2.97 16.30 4.13
N ASP A 327 2.23 16.29 5.23
CA ASP A 327 1.55 17.51 5.66
C ASP A 327 2.59 18.60 6.03
N PRO A 328 2.21 19.88 6.03
CA PRO A 328 3.14 20.98 6.28
C PRO A 328 3.91 20.87 7.61
N GLU A 329 3.35 20.23 8.63
CA GLU A 329 3.97 20.05 9.96
C GLU A 329 4.73 18.70 10.06
N GLY A 330 4.61 17.81 9.07
CA GLY A 330 5.33 16.54 9.00
C GLY A 330 4.82 15.44 9.95
N GLU A 331 3.59 15.54 10.42
CA GLU A 331 2.94 14.61 11.35
C GLU A 331 2.19 13.47 10.66
N PHE A 332 1.83 13.63 9.38
CA PHE A 332 1.23 12.57 8.56
C PHE A 332 1.66 12.69 7.10
N ILE A 333 1.39 11.62 6.33
CA ILE A 333 1.56 11.62 4.87
C ILE A 333 0.23 11.38 4.19
N ILE A 334 0.04 11.99 3.03
CA ILE A 334 -1.08 11.76 2.14
C ILE A 334 -0.57 11.28 0.77
N THR A 335 -1.30 10.34 0.18
CA THR A 335 -0.89 9.60 -1.01
C THR A 335 -2.06 9.41 -1.95
N VAL A 336 -1.78 9.32 -3.25
CA VAL A 336 -2.78 9.00 -4.28
C VAL A 336 -2.30 7.90 -5.21
N GLY A 337 -3.21 7.06 -5.67
CA GLY A 337 -2.89 5.92 -6.54
C GLY A 337 -3.82 5.72 -7.72
N THR A 338 -3.38 4.86 -8.65
CA THR A 338 -4.21 4.31 -9.73
C THR A 338 -5.32 3.39 -9.21
N ASP A 339 -5.24 3.01 -7.95
CA ASP A 339 -6.30 2.32 -7.22
C ASP A 339 -7.50 3.23 -6.89
N GLN A 340 -7.45 4.48 -7.37
CA GLN A 340 -8.51 5.49 -7.32
C GLN A 340 -8.76 6.03 -5.91
N THR A 341 -7.82 5.82 -4.98
CA THR A 341 -7.95 6.29 -3.60
C THR A 341 -6.92 7.37 -3.26
N THR A 342 -7.33 8.28 -2.39
CA THR A 342 -6.43 9.12 -1.60
C THR A 342 -6.37 8.54 -0.19
N ARG A 343 -5.18 8.27 0.33
CA ARG A 343 -4.96 7.64 1.64
C ARG A 343 -4.07 8.48 2.52
N LEU A 344 -4.38 8.53 3.82
CA LEU A 344 -3.67 9.30 4.83
C LEU A 344 -3.13 8.37 5.92
N PHE A 345 -1.82 8.42 6.14
CA PHE A 345 -1.12 7.61 7.15
C PHE A 345 -0.51 8.47 8.24
N ALA A 346 -0.72 8.11 9.49
CA ALA A 346 -0.30 8.88 10.67
C ALA A 346 0.20 7.97 11.81
N PRO A 347 0.96 8.51 12.78
CA PRO A 347 1.42 7.77 13.94
C PRO A 347 0.27 7.50 14.92
N TRP A 348 0.14 6.25 15.35
CA TRP A 348 -0.70 5.83 16.46
C TRP A 348 0.13 5.69 17.73
N LYS A 349 -0.18 6.54 18.72
CA LYS A 349 0.43 6.50 20.05
C LYS A 349 -0.47 5.73 21.01
N ARG A 350 -0.15 4.45 21.23
CA ARG A 350 -0.88 3.61 22.19
C ARG A 350 -0.55 4.02 23.62
N LYS A 351 -1.55 4.11 24.50
CA LYS A 351 -1.37 4.56 25.89
C LYS A 351 -0.50 3.61 26.72
N ASP A 352 -0.41 2.34 26.33
CA ASP A 352 0.24 1.24 27.03
C ASP A 352 1.55 0.77 26.39
N GLN A 353 1.96 1.35 25.26
CA GLN A 353 3.19 0.96 24.55
C GLN A 353 4.07 2.17 24.26
N SER A 354 5.37 2.03 24.49
CA SER A 354 6.35 3.08 24.20
C SER A 354 6.64 3.25 22.70
N GLN A 355 6.37 2.23 21.88
CA GLN A 355 6.63 2.27 20.45
C GLN A 355 5.45 2.90 19.69
N VAL A 356 5.76 3.91 18.88
CA VAL A 356 4.82 4.52 17.95
C VAL A 356 4.77 3.69 16.66
N THR A 357 3.58 3.28 16.26
CA THR A 357 3.35 2.58 14.97
C THR A 357 2.61 3.50 14.01
N TRP A 358 2.66 3.25 12.71
CA TRP A 358 1.97 4.07 11.71
C TRP A 358 0.89 3.27 11.00
N HIS A 359 -0.27 3.90 10.76
CA HIS A 359 -1.47 3.27 10.20
C HIS A 359 -2.22 4.22 9.26
N GLU A 360 -3.04 3.67 8.37
CA GLU A 360 -4.03 4.47 7.63
C GLU A 360 -5.09 4.93 8.62
N ILE A 361 -5.33 6.24 8.69
CA ILE A 361 -6.33 6.83 9.60
C ILE A 361 -7.47 7.52 8.87
N ALA A 362 -7.32 7.73 7.56
CA ALA A 362 -8.39 8.18 6.69
C ALA A 362 -8.16 7.79 5.24
N ARG A 363 -9.26 7.67 4.52
CA ARG A 363 -9.34 7.58 3.06
C ARG A 363 -10.14 8.78 2.53
N PRO A 364 -9.53 9.99 2.46
CA PRO A 364 -10.25 11.22 2.15
C PRO A 364 -11.05 11.21 0.85
N GLN A 365 -10.62 10.44 -0.15
CA GLN A 365 -11.24 10.40 -1.47
C GLN A 365 -11.22 8.98 -2.02
N ILE A 366 -12.38 8.53 -2.50
CA ILE A 366 -12.53 7.35 -3.36
C ILE A 366 -13.10 7.86 -4.67
N HIS A 367 -12.34 7.72 -5.75
CA HIS A 367 -12.67 8.24 -7.07
C HIS A 367 -13.08 7.10 -8.02
N GLY A 368 -13.46 7.44 -9.24
CA GLY A 368 -13.74 6.50 -10.33
C GLY A 368 -12.71 6.57 -11.46
N TYR A 369 -11.68 7.39 -11.29
CA TYR A 369 -10.56 7.56 -12.22
C TYR A 369 -9.25 7.47 -11.45
N ASP A 370 -8.22 6.96 -12.11
CA ASP A 370 -6.87 6.86 -11.57
C ASP A 370 -6.37 8.24 -11.13
N LEU A 371 -5.90 8.35 -9.89
CA LEU A 371 -5.31 9.59 -9.39
C LEU A 371 -3.84 9.67 -9.81
N LYS A 372 -3.39 10.86 -10.22
CA LYS A 372 -2.02 11.08 -10.76
C LYS A 372 -1.16 12.00 -9.91
N CYS A 373 -1.75 13.01 -9.30
CA CYS A 373 -0.99 14.01 -8.56
C CYS A 373 -1.79 14.61 -7.42
N LEU A 374 -1.08 15.10 -6.40
CA LEU A 374 -1.67 15.78 -5.26
C LEU A 374 -0.80 16.95 -4.79
N ALA A 375 -1.39 17.94 -4.15
CA ALA A 375 -0.67 18.97 -3.41
C ALA A 375 -1.45 19.40 -2.16
N MET A 376 -0.75 19.55 -1.04
CA MET A 376 -1.33 20.13 0.18
C MET A 376 -1.40 21.65 0.03
N ILE A 377 -2.56 22.22 0.34
CA ILE A 377 -2.76 23.68 0.45
C ILE A 377 -2.54 24.09 1.90
N SER A 378 -3.12 23.34 2.83
CA SER A 378 -2.96 23.53 4.27
C SER A 378 -2.90 22.17 4.96
N ARG A 379 -2.73 22.15 6.27
CA ARG A 379 -2.65 20.91 7.05
C ARG A 379 -3.85 19.99 6.86
N PHE A 380 -5.04 20.51 6.60
CA PHE A 380 -6.26 19.72 6.43
C PHE A 380 -7.00 20.05 5.13
N GLN A 381 -6.25 20.45 4.10
CA GLN A 381 -6.82 20.73 2.78
C GLN A 381 -5.83 20.37 1.67
N PHE A 382 -6.29 19.63 0.68
CA PHE A 382 -5.48 19.21 -0.46
C PHE A 382 -6.21 19.37 -1.78
N VAL A 383 -5.44 19.42 -2.87
CA VAL A 383 -5.92 19.28 -4.24
C VAL A 383 -5.44 17.95 -4.80
N SER A 384 -6.31 17.24 -5.49
CA SER A 384 -5.95 16.07 -6.29
C SER A 384 -6.28 16.27 -7.77
N GLY A 385 -5.48 15.64 -8.62
CA GLY A 385 -5.71 15.51 -10.05
C GLY A 385 -5.74 14.04 -10.46
N ALA A 386 -6.67 13.68 -11.33
CA ALA A 386 -6.88 12.33 -11.81
C ALA A 386 -6.71 12.24 -13.34
N ASP A 387 -6.92 11.06 -13.91
CA ASP A 387 -7.22 10.86 -15.34
C ASP A 387 -8.60 11.44 -15.75
N GLU A 388 -9.03 12.48 -15.03
CA GLU A 388 -10.09 13.43 -15.36
C GLU A 388 -9.43 14.76 -15.76
N LYS A 389 -10.17 15.67 -16.41
CA LYS A 389 -9.67 16.99 -16.84
C LYS A 389 -9.79 18.07 -15.76
N VAL A 390 -10.09 17.67 -14.53
CA VAL A 390 -10.56 18.54 -13.45
C VAL A 390 -9.67 18.32 -12.22
N LEU A 391 -9.32 19.40 -11.54
CA LEU A 391 -8.74 19.33 -10.20
C LEU A 391 -9.84 19.44 -9.16
N ARG A 392 -9.71 18.67 -8.09
CA ARG A 392 -10.69 18.66 -6.99
C ARG A 392 -10.01 19.02 -5.68
N VAL A 393 -10.67 19.87 -4.90
CA VAL A 393 -10.18 20.35 -3.61
C VAL A 393 -11.01 19.71 -2.51
N PHE A 394 -10.33 19.19 -1.49
CA PHE A 394 -10.95 18.52 -0.34
C PHE A 394 -10.47 19.15 0.96
N SER A 395 -11.36 19.28 1.93
CA SER A 395 -11.05 19.80 3.28
C SER A 395 -11.46 18.77 4.33
N ALA A 396 -10.68 18.59 5.39
CA ALA A 396 -11.03 17.62 6.43
C ALA A 396 -12.27 18.03 7.23
N PRO A 397 -13.16 17.07 7.56
CA PRO A 397 -14.30 17.33 8.44
C PRO A 397 -13.86 17.38 9.92
N ARG A 398 -14.72 17.94 10.79
CA ARG A 398 -14.49 18.03 12.23
C ARG A 398 -14.21 16.67 12.87
N ASN A 399 -15.03 15.66 12.58
CA ASN A 399 -14.89 14.33 13.18
C ASN A 399 -13.53 13.68 12.84
N PHE A 400 -12.99 13.91 11.63
CA PHE A 400 -11.64 13.47 11.30
C PHE A 400 -10.59 14.18 12.17
N VAL A 401 -10.64 15.51 12.31
CA VAL A 401 -9.61 16.25 13.05
C VAL A 401 -9.59 15.86 14.53
N GLU A 402 -10.77 15.65 15.13
CA GLU A 402 -10.90 15.15 16.50
C GLU A 402 -10.27 13.76 16.65
N ASN A 403 -10.63 12.82 15.78
CA ASN A 403 -10.08 11.47 15.77
C ASN A 403 -8.57 11.45 15.51
N PHE A 404 -8.09 12.29 14.59
CA PHE A 404 -6.67 12.49 14.33
C PHE A 404 -5.94 12.90 15.62
N CYS A 405 -6.48 13.86 16.38
CA CYS A 405 -5.88 14.33 17.63
C CYS A 405 -5.84 13.21 18.67
N ILE A 406 -6.92 12.45 18.82
CA ILE A 406 -7.01 11.33 19.77
C ILE A 406 -5.99 10.24 19.43
N ILE A 407 -5.92 9.79 18.17
CA ILE A 407 -5.06 8.69 17.73
C ILE A 407 -3.58 9.07 17.80
N THR A 408 -3.24 10.32 17.46
CA THR A 408 -1.86 10.82 17.45
C THR A 408 -1.40 11.38 18.81
N GLY A 409 -2.32 11.50 19.78
CA GLY A 409 -2.06 12.05 21.11
C GLY A 409 -1.79 13.56 21.10
N GLN A 410 -2.39 14.30 20.18
CA GLN A 410 -2.27 15.76 20.07
C GLN A 410 -3.44 16.49 20.75
N SER A 411 -3.21 17.74 21.15
CA SER A 411 -4.28 18.58 21.70
C SER A 411 -5.13 19.18 20.59
N LEU A 412 -6.45 19.00 20.66
CA LEU A 412 -7.40 19.57 19.70
C LEU A 412 -7.26 21.09 19.58
N ASN A 413 -7.08 21.79 20.72
CA ASN A 413 -6.91 23.25 20.76
C ASN A 413 -5.63 23.70 20.03
N HIS A 414 -4.58 22.88 20.08
CA HIS A 414 -3.34 23.16 19.34
C HIS A 414 -3.53 22.99 17.83
N VAL A 415 -4.32 21.98 17.42
CA VAL A 415 -4.48 21.59 16.02
C VAL A 415 -5.51 22.46 15.28
N LEU A 416 -6.64 22.81 15.91
CA LEU A 416 -7.68 23.66 15.32
C LEU A 416 -7.49 25.16 15.61
N GLY A 417 -6.72 25.52 16.64
CA GLY A 417 -6.65 26.90 17.12
C GLY A 417 -8.03 27.46 17.47
N ASN A 418 -8.23 28.78 17.26
CA ASN A 418 -9.54 29.45 17.44
C ASN A 418 -10.48 29.30 16.22
N GLN A 419 -10.21 28.41 15.26
CA GLN A 419 -11.06 28.20 14.09
C GLN A 419 -12.21 27.21 14.39
N GLU A 420 -13.14 27.62 15.25
CA GLU A 420 -14.32 26.82 15.60
C GLU A 420 -15.47 26.90 14.57
N GLY A 421 -15.34 27.74 13.53
CA GLY A 421 -16.45 28.06 12.62
C GLY A 421 -16.66 27.09 11.44
N ASN A 422 -17.85 26.47 11.39
CA ASN A 422 -18.48 25.84 10.22
C ASN A 422 -17.74 24.68 9.52
N LEU A 423 -16.89 23.91 10.20
CA LEU A 423 -16.44 22.64 9.65
C LEU A 423 -17.63 21.66 9.55
N PRO A 424 -17.79 20.94 8.42
CA PRO A 424 -18.76 19.86 8.34
C PRO A 424 -18.38 18.73 9.29
N GLU A 425 -19.38 18.03 9.81
CA GLU A 425 -19.18 16.91 10.73
C GLU A 425 -18.52 15.71 10.03
N GLY A 426 -18.87 15.48 8.76
CA GLY A 426 -18.32 14.40 7.95
C GLY A 426 -18.56 14.58 6.46
N ALA A 427 -18.36 13.50 5.70
CA ALA A 427 -18.70 13.44 4.29
C ALA A 427 -19.31 12.09 3.91
N THR A 428 -20.14 12.11 2.86
CA THR A 428 -20.67 10.90 2.22
C THR A 428 -20.51 10.98 0.71
N VAL A 429 -20.42 9.83 0.06
CA VAL A 429 -20.50 9.72 -1.40
C VAL A 429 -21.89 9.21 -1.78
N PRO A 430 -22.70 9.99 -2.51
CA PRO A 430 -23.96 9.50 -3.03
C PRO A 430 -23.74 8.30 -3.97
N ALA A 431 -24.63 7.31 -3.97
CA ALA A 431 -24.49 6.08 -4.77
C ALA A 431 -24.25 6.31 -6.28
N LEU A 432 -24.72 7.44 -6.82
CA LEU A 432 -24.55 7.84 -8.23
C LEU A 432 -23.59 9.03 -8.41
N GLY A 433 -22.96 9.51 -7.34
CA GLY A 433 -22.11 10.70 -7.32
C GLY A 433 -20.62 10.36 -7.37
N LEU A 434 -19.83 11.21 -8.05
CA LEU A 434 -18.36 11.17 -8.05
C LEU A 434 -17.75 12.23 -7.11
N SER A 435 -18.53 12.73 -6.16
CA SER A 435 -18.17 13.88 -5.32
C SER A 435 -18.62 13.62 -3.89
N ASN A 436 -17.70 13.79 -2.97
CA ASN A 436 -17.97 13.72 -1.54
C ASN A 436 -18.77 14.96 -1.14
N LYS A 437 -19.95 14.77 -0.54
CA LYS A 437 -20.78 15.84 -0.02
C LYS A 437 -20.54 16.02 1.46
N ALA A 438 -20.48 17.27 1.91
CA ALA A 438 -20.43 17.62 3.32
C ALA A 438 -21.71 17.21 4.05
N VAL A 439 -21.57 16.72 5.27
CA VAL A 439 -22.67 16.44 6.21
C VAL A 439 -22.52 17.36 7.41
N PHE A 440 -23.58 18.10 7.75
CA PHE A 440 -23.58 19.02 8.90
C PHE A 440 -24.45 18.48 10.04
N GLN A 441 -24.26 19.00 11.25
CA GLN A 441 -24.94 18.52 12.47
C GLN A 441 -26.48 18.48 12.35
N GLY A 442 -27.09 19.43 11.63
CA GLY A 442 -28.53 19.45 11.41
C GLY A 442 -29.05 18.31 10.54
N ASP A 443 -28.23 17.79 9.61
CA ASP A 443 -28.59 16.70 8.70
C ASP A 443 -28.59 15.35 9.43
N VAL A 444 -27.71 15.18 10.42
CA VAL A 444 -27.59 13.96 11.24
C VAL A 444 -28.81 13.79 12.15
N ALA A 445 -29.35 14.88 12.69
CA ALA A 445 -30.47 14.86 13.63
C ALA A 445 -31.85 14.66 12.96
N SER A 446 -31.95 14.85 11.64
CA SER A 446 -33.20 14.72 10.87
C SER A 446 -33.49 13.33 10.32
N GLN A 447 -32.68 12.33 10.65
CA GLN A 447 -32.92 10.94 10.23
C GLN A 447 -34.06 10.35 11.08
N PRO A 448 -35.15 9.82 10.47
CA PRO A 448 -36.23 9.19 11.22
C PRO A 448 -35.70 7.97 11.99
N SER A 449 -36.25 7.72 13.18
CA SER A 449 -35.95 6.49 13.93
C SER A 449 -36.37 5.27 13.12
N ASP A 450 -35.58 4.20 13.17
CA ASP A 450 -35.77 2.93 12.45
C ASP A 450 -37.19 2.32 12.55
N GLU A 451 -38.03 2.78 13.50
CA GLU A 451 -39.41 2.32 13.69
C GLU A 451 -40.45 2.95 12.73
N GLU A 452 -40.22 4.14 12.15
CA GLU A 452 -41.23 4.81 11.29
C GLU A 452 -41.16 4.44 9.79
N GLU A 453 -40.05 3.88 9.30
CA GLU A 453 -39.86 3.52 7.88
C GLU A 453 -40.30 2.09 7.52
N LEU A 454 -40.64 1.25 8.49
CA LEU A 454 -41.14 -0.13 8.25
C LEU A 454 -42.57 -0.16 7.65
N LEU A 455 -43.24 1.00 7.51
CA LEU A 455 -44.66 1.08 7.14
C LEU A 455 -44.96 1.71 5.76
N SER A 456 -43.97 2.19 5.01
CA SER A 456 -44.17 2.73 3.66
C SER A 456 -43.55 1.80 2.59
N GLY A 457 -44.39 0.93 2.04
CA GLY A 457 -43.98 -0.09 1.08
C GLY A 457 -43.63 0.40 -0.33
N SER A 458 -42.94 -0.49 -1.04
CA SER A 458 -42.72 -0.61 -2.49
C SER A 458 -41.57 0.19 -3.13
N GLY A 459 -40.34 -0.31 -2.94
CA GLY A 459 -39.18 -0.05 -3.79
C GLY A 459 -37.92 -0.69 -3.22
N PHE A 460 -37.22 -1.53 -3.99
CA PHE A 460 -35.85 -1.98 -3.65
C PHE A 460 -34.87 -0.81 -3.81
N GLU A 461 -34.98 0.21 -2.97
CA GLU A 461 -33.97 1.25 -2.85
C GLU A 461 -32.95 0.81 -1.80
N TYR A 462 -31.67 0.69 -2.21
CA TYR A 462 -30.56 0.42 -1.30
C TYR A 462 -30.52 1.49 -0.21
N GLN A 463 -30.63 1.08 1.06
CA GLN A 463 -30.46 1.95 2.22
C GLN A 463 -29.14 2.73 2.07
N GLN A 464 -29.24 4.05 1.97
CA GLN A 464 -28.08 4.93 2.05
C GLN A 464 -27.61 4.91 3.50
N VAL A 465 -26.56 4.15 3.80
CA VAL A 465 -25.89 4.21 5.10
C VAL A 465 -25.34 5.63 5.25
N ALA A 466 -26.03 6.43 6.07
CA ALA A 466 -25.68 7.81 6.31
C ALA A 466 -24.41 7.89 7.17
N PHE A 467 -23.56 8.89 6.92
CA PHE A 467 -22.43 9.17 7.79
C PHE A 467 -22.92 9.39 9.23
N GLN A 468 -22.33 8.65 10.16
CA GLN A 468 -22.53 8.85 11.59
C GLN A 468 -21.18 9.23 12.22
N PRO A 469 -21.11 10.37 12.95
CA PRO A 469 -19.91 10.72 13.70
C PRO A 469 -19.56 9.62 14.69
N SER A 470 -18.30 9.24 14.74
CA SER A 470 -17.80 8.26 15.72
C SER A 470 -16.52 8.74 16.37
N ILE A 471 -16.32 8.38 17.63
CA ILE A 471 -15.10 8.68 18.37
C ILE A 471 -14.17 7.48 18.25
N LEU A 472 -13.06 7.65 17.55
CA LEU A 472 -12.05 6.63 17.35
C LEU A 472 -10.89 6.83 18.33
N THR A 473 -10.60 5.81 19.13
CA THR A 473 -9.45 5.79 20.05
C THR A 473 -8.24 5.05 19.49
N GLU A 474 -8.44 4.38 18.37
CA GLU A 474 -7.46 3.61 17.63
C GLU A 474 -7.72 3.78 16.12
N PRO A 475 -6.74 3.47 15.24
CA PRO A 475 -6.95 3.55 13.80
C PRO A 475 -8.22 2.82 13.32
N PRO A 476 -8.93 3.37 12.32
CA PRO A 476 -10.17 2.81 11.81
C PRO A 476 -9.99 1.44 11.16
N THR A 477 -11.03 0.61 11.21
CA THR A 477 -11.16 -0.61 10.40
C THR A 477 -11.45 -0.26 8.93
N GLU A 478 -11.34 -1.25 8.04
CA GLU A 478 -11.54 -1.02 6.59
C GLU A 478 -12.95 -0.48 6.26
N ASP A 479 -14.00 -1.02 6.88
CA ASP A 479 -15.38 -0.52 6.71
C ASP A 479 -15.50 0.96 7.08
N HIS A 480 -14.86 1.34 8.20
CA HIS A 480 -14.87 2.72 8.68
C HIS A 480 -14.05 3.65 7.77
N LEU A 481 -12.92 3.18 7.25
CA LEU A 481 -12.12 3.92 6.27
C LEU A 481 -12.95 4.26 5.03
N LEU A 482 -13.71 3.29 4.50
CA LEU A 482 -14.50 3.44 3.29
C LEU A 482 -15.67 4.42 3.42
N GLN A 483 -16.27 4.51 4.61
CA GLN A 483 -17.56 5.20 4.78
C GLN A 483 -17.46 6.47 5.63
N ASN A 484 -16.65 6.47 6.70
CA ASN A 484 -16.68 7.52 7.73
C ASN A 484 -15.46 8.44 7.72
N THR A 485 -14.43 8.13 6.93
CA THR A 485 -13.19 8.94 6.90
C THR A 485 -13.01 9.78 5.63
N LEU A 486 -14.07 9.86 4.82
CA LEU A 486 -14.12 10.68 3.61
C LEU A 486 -14.04 12.18 3.95
N TRP A 487 -13.40 12.95 3.09
CA TRP A 487 -13.36 14.41 3.21
C TRP A 487 -14.33 15.05 2.21
N PRO A 488 -15.09 16.09 2.59
CA PRO A 488 -15.96 16.79 1.66
C PRO A 488 -15.16 17.46 0.54
N GLU A 489 -15.69 17.37 -0.68
CA GLU A 489 -15.19 18.15 -1.80
C GLU A 489 -15.69 19.60 -1.66
N VAL A 490 -14.77 20.56 -1.69
CA VAL A 490 -15.08 21.98 -1.52
C VAL A 490 -15.03 22.78 -2.82
N GLN A 491 -14.27 22.32 -3.82
CA GLN A 491 -14.13 23.04 -5.09
C GLN A 491 -13.72 22.11 -6.25
N LYS A 492 -14.19 22.45 -7.45
CA LYS A 492 -13.70 21.92 -8.74
C LYS A 492 -13.05 23.02 -9.55
N LEU A 493 -11.87 22.74 -10.13
CA LEU A 493 -11.16 23.69 -11.01
C LEU A 493 -11.17 23.15 -12.44
N TYR A 494 -11.80 23.91 -13.33
CA TYR A 494 -11.93 23.61 -14.75
C TYR A 494 -11.03 24.54 -15.56
N GLY A 495 -10.32 23.99 -16.55
CA GLY A 495 -9.51 24.79 -17.47
C GLY A 495 -8.59 23.97 -18.37
N HIS A 496 -8.14 22.81 -17.91
CA HIS A 496 -7.33 21.89 -18.72
C HIS A 496 -8.18 21.13 -19.76
N GLY A 497 -7.63 20.92 -20.95
CA GLY A 497 -8.29 20.19 -22.04
C GLY A 497 -8.11 18.66 -22.00
N TYR A 498 -7.15 18.19 -21.18
CA TYR A 498 -6.69 16.81 -21.07
C TYR A 498 -6.49 16.42 -19.60
N GLU A 499 -6.16 15.15 -19.38
CA GLU A 499 -5.94 14.54 -18.07
C GLU A 499 -4.87 15.30 -17.28
N ILE A 500 -5.12 15.55 -15.99
CA ILE A 500 -4.17 16.24 -15.12
C ILE A 500 -2.94 15.35 -14.90
N PHE A 501 -1.74 15.94 -14.97
CA PHE A 501 -0.48 15.20 -14.83
C PHE A 501 0.29 15.58 -13.56
N CYS A 502 0.41 16.86 -13.26
CA CYS A 502 1.09 17.31 -12.04
C CYS A 502 0.50 18.60 -11.49
N VAL A 503 0.65 18.76 -10.18
CA VAL A 503 0.18 19.93 -9.43
C VAL A 503 1.21 20.28 -8.34
N ALA A 504 1.37 21.56 -8.05
CA ALA A 504 2.21 22.07 -6.97
C ALA A 504 1.55 23.26 -6.28
N CYS A 505 1.69 23.36 -4.96
CA CYS A 505 1.26 24.52 -4.17
C CYS A 505 2.50 25.29 -3.72
N ASN A 506 2.40 26.63 -3.62
CA ASN A 506 3.48 27.44 -3.08
C ASN A 506 3.53 27.39 -1.55
N ASN A 507 4.66 27.80 -0.95
CA ASN A 507 4.88 27.71 0.50
C ASN A 507 3.97 28.66 1.29
N SER A 508 3.61 29.79 0.70
CA SER A 508 2.64 30.76 1.26
C SER A 508 1.19 30.30 1.13
N LYS A 509 0.92 29.18 0.45
CA LYS A 509 -0.42 28.55 0.34
C LYS A 509 -1.44 29.41 -0.43
N THR A 510 -0.98 30.35 -1.24
CA THR A 510 -1.80 31.33 -1.97
C THR A 510 -1.99 30.98 -3.44
N LEU A 511 -1.13 30.14 -4.01
CA LEU A 511 -1.10 29.77 -5.41
C LEU A 511 -0.95 28.27 -5.61
N LEU A 512 -1.68 27.77 -6.60
CA LEU A 512 -1.54 26.43 -7.15
C LEU A 512 -1.05 26.53 -8.60
N ALA A 513 -0.11 25.68 -9.00
CA ALA A 513 0.28 25.49 -10.39
C ALA A 513 -0.15 24.09 -10.84
N SER A 514 -0.78 23.97 -12.01
CA SER A 514 -1.18 22.67 -12.55
C SER A 514 -0.86 22.53 -14.04
N ALA A 515 -0.58 21.30 -14.46
CA ALA A 515 -0.33 20.95 -15.85
C ALA A 515 -1.04 19.63 -16.22
N CYS A 516 -1.45 19.52 -17.48
CA CYS A 516 -2.09 18.33 -18.04
C CYS A 516 -1.16 17.56 -18.99
N LYS A 517 -1.58 16.37 -19.36
CA LYS A 517 -0.94 15.55 -20.38
C LYS A 517 -0.98 16.27 -21.72
N ALA A 518 0.18 16.48 -22.33
CA ALA A 518 0.30 17.22 -23.57
C ALA A 518 1.22 16.52 -24.58
N ALA A 519 0.72 16.36 -25.80
CA ALA A 519 1.50 15.94 -26.97
C ALA A 519 1.86 17.11 -27.91
N LYS A 520 1.36 18.32 -27.60
CA LYS A 520 1.54 19.54 -28.38
C LYS A 520 1.72 20.75 -27.46
N LYS A 521 2.41 21.77 -27.95
CA LYS A 521 2.68 23.03 -27.22
C LYS A 521 1.42 23.75 -26.75
N GLU A 522 0.36 23.74 -27.55
CA GLU A 522 -0.93 24.36 -27.23
C GLU A 522 -1.62 23.78 -25.97
N HIS A 523 -1.25 22.57 -25.55
CA HIS A 523 -1.81 21.91 -24.37
C HIS A 523 -0.83 21.83 -23.20
N ALA A 524 0.45 22.16 -23.41
CA ALA A 524 1.50 22.05 -22.41
C ALA A 524 1.61 23.28 -21.49
N ALA A 525 0.59 24.14 -21.48
CA ALA A 525 0.55 25.33 -20.64
C ALA A 525 0.40 24.95 -19.16
N ILE A 526 1.11 25.67 -18.30
CA ILE A 526 0.91 25.60 -16.84
C ILE A 526 -0.15 26.63 -16.48
N ILE A 527 -1.15 26.23 -15.71
CA ILE A 527 -2.20 27.13 -15.23
C ILE A 527 -1.94 27.45 -13.75
N LEU A 528 -1.88 28.74 -13.42
CA LEU A 528 -1.82 29.24 -12.04
C LEU A 528 -3.23 29.54 -11.53
N TRP A 529 -3.51 29.13 -10.30
CA TRP A 529 -4.80 29.32 -9.61
C TRP A 529 -4.58 30.00 -8.28
N ASN A 530 -5.47 30.92 -7.91
CA ASN A 530 -5.51 31.49 -6.58
C ASN A 530 -6.25 30.53 -5.63
N THR A 531 -5.67 30.19 -4.49
CA THR A 531 -6.26 29.20 -3.54
C THR A 531 -7.36 29.77 -2.66
N THR A 532 -7.55 31.10 -2.65
CA THR A 532 -8.64 31.77 -1.92
C THR A 532 -9.86 31.96 -2.81
N SER A 533 -9.66 32.49 -4.02
CA SER A 533 -10.75 32.77 -4.96
C SER A 533 -11.06 31.61 -5.91
N TRP A 534 -10.16 30.62 -6.00
CA TRP A 534 -10.22 29.49 -6.94
C TRP A 534 -10.29 29.88 -8.42
N LYS A 535 -9.94 31.12 -8.74
CA LYS A 535 -9.88 31.63 -10.11
C LYS A 535 -8.52 31.36 -10.72
N GLN A 536 -8.53 31.15 -12.03
CA GLN A 536 -7.33 31.11 -12.84
C GLN A 536 -6.67 32.50 -12.88
N VAL A 537 -5.40 32.56 -12.50
CA VAL A 537 -4.58 33.78 -12.44
C VAL A 537 -3.83 33.99 -13.75
N GLN A 538 -3.14 32.95 -14.24
CA GLN A 538 -2.25 33.08 -15.39
C GLN A 538 -2.05 31.75 -16.12
N ASN A 539 -1.78 31.81 -17.42
CA ASN A 539 -1.27 30.71 -18.23
C ASN A 539 0.20 30.93 -18.58
N LEU A 540 1.08 29.99 -18.21
CA LEU A 540 2.50 30.02 -18.53
C LEU A 540 2.78 29.08 -19.69
N VAL A 541 3.08 29.64 -20.86
CA VAL A 541 3.24 28.88 -22.11
C VAL A 541 4.71 28.87 -22.53
N PHE A 542 5.34 27.70 -22.48
CA PHE A 542 6.71 27.50 -22.93
C PHE A 542 6.93 26.11 -23.52
N HIS A 543 6.72 25.07 -22.70
CA HIS A 543 6.99 23.67 -23.04
C HIS A 543 6.18 23.16 -24.22
N SER A 544 6.71 22.15 -24.91
CA SER A 544 6.08 21.57 -26.10
C SER A 544 5.38 20.24 -25.86
N LEU A 545 5.71 19.58 -24.74
CA LEU A 545 5.16 18.30 -24.28
C LEU A 545 4.82 18.39 -22.79
N THR A 546 4.17 17.36 -22.25
CA THR A 546 3.77 17.26 -20.82
C THR A 546 4.87 17.75 -19.87
N VAL A 547 4.51 18.71 -19.02
CA VAL A 547 5.28 19.09 -17.83
C VAL A 547 5.13 17.97 -16.81
N THR A 548 6.23 17.35 -16.41
CA THR A 548 6.22 16.14 -15.57
C THR A 548 6.23 16.44 -14.08
N GLN A 549 6.89 17.52 -13.66
CA GLN A 549 6.89 17.98 -12.28
C GLN A 549 7.12 19.49 -12.23
N MET A 550 6.59 20.11 -11.18
CA MET A 550 6.81 21.52 -10.86
C MET A 550 7.16 21.67 -9.38
N ALA A 551 7.92 22.70 -9.05
CA ALA A 551 8.25 23.04 -7.67
C ALA A 551 8.42 24.56 -7.52
N PHE A 552 7.74 25.16 -6.55
CA PHE A 552 8.00 26.54 -6.14
C PHE A 552 9.31 26.61 -5.34
N SER A 553 10.05 27.70 -5.50
CA SER A 553 11.21 27.96 -4.64
C SER A 553 10.77 28.16 -3.18
N PRO A 554 11.62 27.89 -2.17
CA PRO A 554 11.26 28.04 -0.76
C PRO A 554 10.78 29.45 -0.37
N ASP A 555 11.20 30.47 -1.13
CA ASP A 555 10.81 31.87 -0.94
C ASP A 555 9.64 32.33 -1.83
N ASP A 556 9.01 31.41 -2.58
CA ASP A 556 7.90 31.64 -3.52
C ASP A 556 8.18 32.65 -4.64
N LYS A 557 9.45 33.02 -4.87
CA LYS A 557 9.83 33.94 -5.95
C LYS A 557 9.92 33.25 -7.30
N PHE A 558 10.12 31.94 -7.32
CA PHE A 558 10.27 31.19 -8.55
C PHE A 558 9.36 29.97 -8.62
N LEU A 559 8.96 29.62 -9.84
CA LEU A 559 8.33 28.35 -10.17
C LEU A 559 9.22 27.61 -11.19
N LEU A 560 9.74 26.45 -10.79
CA LEU A 560 10.47 25.54 -11.66
C LEU A 560 9.50 24.54 -12.29
N ALA A 561 9.67 24.27 -13.58
CA ALA A 561 8.93 23.26 -14.32
C ALA A 561 9.88 22.41 -15.17
N VAL A 562 9.70 21.09 -15.16
CA VAL A 562 10.47 20.13 -15.98
C VAL A 562 9.56 19.33 -16.90
N SER A 563 10.04 18.94 -18.08
CA SER A 563 9.16 18.37 -19.13
C SER A 563 9.73 17.14 -19.86
N ARG A 564 8.79 16.38 -20.45
CA ARG A 564 9.07 15.32 -21.44
C ARG A 564 9.81 15.83 -22.67
N ASP A 565 9.76 17.12 -22.96
CA ASP A 565 10.53 17.74 -24.04
C ASP A 565 12.03 17.88 -23.72
N ARG A 566 12.47 17.35 -22.58
CA ARG A 566 13.88 17.25 -22.13
C ARG A 566 14.46 18.58 -21.66
N THR A 567 13.60 19.58 -21.46
CA THR A 567 13.98 20.91 -20.99
C THR A 567 13.32 21.24 -19.66
N TRP A 568 13.84 22.26 -19.00
CA TRP A 568 13.26 22.89 -17.82
C TRP A 568 13.03 24.38 -18.08
N SER A 569 12.04 24.96 -17.41
CA SER A 569 11.76 26.40 -17.40
C SER A 569 11.65 26.92 -15.98
N LEU A 570 12.12 28.14 -15.77
CA LEU A 570 12.12 28.84 -14.50
C LEU A 570 11.37 30.16 -14.67
N TRP A 571 10.35 30.36 -13.87
CA TRP A 571 9.47 31.54 -13.93
C TRP A 571 9.65 32.36 -12.68
N LYS A 572 9.88 33.67 -12.81
CA LYS A 572 10.07 34.59 -11.70
C LYS A 572 8.80 35.39 -11.44
N ARG A 573 8.41 35.49 -10.17
CA ARG A 573 7.34 36.35 -9.67
C ARG A 573 7.75 37.81 -9.84
N GLN A 574 6.85 38.63 -10.36
CA GLN A 574 7.07 40.05 -10.57
C GLN A 574 6.70 40.83 -9.30
N ASP A 575 7.65 41.57 -8.74
CA ASP A 575 7.51 42.32 -7.47
C ASP A 575 6.75 43.66 -7.65
N THR A 576 6.47 44.08 -8.89
CA THR A 576 5.95 45.42 -9.21
C THR A 576 4.44 45.55 -9.11
N ILE A 577 3.75 44.56 -8.58
CA ILE A 577 2.28 44.52 -8.52
C ILE A 577 1.82 44.87 -7.09
N PRO A 578 0.85 45.78 -6.92
CA PRO A 578 0.24 46.07 -5.62
C PRO A 578 -0.20 44.77 -4.90
N PRO A 579 -0.10 44.69 -3.56
CA PRO A 579 -0.47 43.49 -2.80
C PRO A 579 -1.92 43.01 -3.01
N GLU A 580 -2.78 43.87 -3.55
CA GLU A 580 -4.20 43.62 -3.81
C GLU A 580 -4.48 42.84 -5.10
N LEU A 581 -3.50 42.75 -6.02
CA LEU A 581 -3.65 42.06 -7.30
C LEU A 581 -3.00 40.68 -7.27
N ASP A 582 -3.52 39.77 -8.09
CA ASP A 582 -2.95 38.43 -8.24
C ASP A 582 -1.50 38.49 -8.76
N PRO A 583 -0.60 37.64 -8.25
CA PRO A 583 0.80 37.65 -8.64
C PRO A 583 1.00 37.18 -10.08
N VAL A 584 1.91 37.84 -10.80
CA VAL A 584 2.26 37.51 -12.19
C VAL A 584 3.66 36.93 -12.24
N PHE A 585 3.84 35.89 -13.05
CA PHE A 585 5.11 35.23 -13.30
C PHE A 585 5.55 35.47 -14.76
N SER A 586 6.84 35.70 -14.97
CA SER A 586 7.44 35.76 -16.31
C SER A 586 8.58 34.78 -16.45
N LEU A 587 8.81 34.28 -17.67
CA LEU A 587 9.92 33.38 -17.94
C LEU A 587 11.24 34.08 -17.63
N PHE A 588 12.05 33.48 -16.77
CA PHE A 588 13.30 34.05 -16.25
C PHE A 588 14.53 33.34 -16.79
N ALA A 589 14.53 32.00 -16.78
CA ALA A 589 15.58 31.17 -17.36
C ALA A 589 14.99 29.87 -17.89
N PHE A 590 15.65 29.22 -18.84
CA PHE A 590 15.21 27.94 -19.39
C PHE A 590 16.35 27.23 -20.12
N THR A 591 16.19 25.92 -20.32
CA THR A 591 17.01 25.18 -21.29
C THR A 591 16.29 25.04 -22.62
N ASN A 592 17.06 25.04 -23.71
CA ASN A 592 16.58 24.77 -25.06
C ASN A 592 17.41 23.64 -25.69
N LYS A 593 17.17 23.31 -26.95
CA LYS A 593 17.89 22.22 -27.64
C LYS A 593 19.42 22.37 -27.67
N VAL A 594 19.93 23.59 -27.53
CA VAL A 594 21.37 23.90 -27.55
C VAL A 594 21.96 23.82 -26.13
N THR A 595 21.23 24.31 -25.13
CA THR A 595 21.69 24.34 -23.72
C THR A 595 21.26 23.13 -22.89
N ALA A 596 20.48 22.21 -23.45
CA ALA A 596 20.01 21.02 -22.77
C ALA A 596 21.15 20.05 -22.44
N VAL A 597 21.37 19.82 -21.15
CA VAL A 597 22.29 18.80 -20.64
C VAL A 597 21.66 17.40 -20.69
N HIS A 598 20.35 17.33 -20.48
CA HIS A 598 19.61 16.07 -20.47
C HIS A 598 19.25 15.59 -21.89
N SER A 599 19.53 14.32 -22.16
CA SER A 599 19.30 13.68 -23.47
C SER A 599 17.97 12.93 -23.58
N ARG A 600 17.25 12.81 -22.46
CA ARG A 600 15.95 12.13 -22.32
C ARG A 600 15.03 12.97 -21.42
N ILE A 601 13.80 12.47 -21.23
CA ILE A 601 12.76 13.08 -20.38
C ILE A 601 13.36 13.45 -19.02
N ILE A 602 13.13 14.69 -18.57
CA ILE A 602 13.36 15.06 -17.18
C ILE A 602 12.09 14.66 -16.43
N TRP A 603 12.21 13.81 -15.42
CA TRP A 603 11.05 13.30 -14.68
C TRP A 603 10.77 14.15 -13.44
N SER A 604 11.84 14.55 -12.74
CA SER A 604 11.71 15.12 -11.41
C SER A 604 12.65 16.31 -11.20
N CYS A 605 12.20 17.21 -10.33
CA CYS A 605 13.00 18.34 -9.87
C CYS A 605 12.65 18.73 -8.43
N ASP A 606 13.61 19.32 -7.73
CA ASP A 606 13.42 19.87 -6.39
C ASP A 606 14.42 20.99 -6.09
N TRP A 607 14.08 21.87 -5.14
CA TRP A 607 14.87 23.04 -4.76
C TRP A 607 15.79 22.76 -3.58
N SER A 608 16.93 23.44 -3.52
CA SER A 608 17.69 23.54 -2.29
C SER A 608 16.91 24.34 -1.23
N PRO A 609 17.06 24.03 0.07
CA PRO A 609 16.31 24.69 1.14
C PRO A 609 16.57 26.20 1.24
N ASP A 610 17.71 26.68 0.74
CA ASP A 610 18.04 28.10 0.68
C ASP A 610 17.62 28.79 -0.63
N GLY A 611 16.99 28.05 -1.56
CA GLY A 611 16.51 28.56 -2.84
C GLY A 611 17.59 28.96 -3.84
N LYS A 612 18.87 28.69 -3.56
CA LYS A 612 20.00 29.08 -4.43
C LYS A 612 20.22 28.12 -5.60
N TYR A 613 19.86 26.86 -5.42
CA TYR A 613 20.08 25.81 -6.40
C TYR A 613 18.81 24.99 -6.59
N PHE A 614 18.71 24.34 -7.74
CA PHE A 614 17.71 23.30 -7.96
C PHE A 614 18.36 22.10 -8.65
N PHE A 615 17.71 20.95 -8.51
CA PHE A 615 18.21 19.69 -9.03
C PHE A 615 17.21 19.11 -10.01
N THR A 616 17.70 18.51 -11.10
CA THR A 616 16.86 17.81 -12.08
C THR A 616 17.33 16.37 -12.24
N GLY A 617 16.38 15.44 -12.26
CA GLY A 617 16.61 14.02 -12.48
C GLY A 617 15.96 13.54 -13.79
N SER A 618 16.71 12.81 -14.60
CA SER A 618 16.26 12.38 -15.93
C SER A 618 16.38 10.89 -16.18
N ARG A 619 15.55 10.41 -17.11
CA ARG A 619 15.62 9.06 -17.68
C ARG A 619 16.98 8.74 -18.32
N ASP A 620 17.79 9.74 -18.63
CA ASP A 620 19.15 9.54 -19.14
C ASP A 620 20.18 9.16 -18.06
N LYS A 621 19.70 8.86 -16.85
CA LYS A 621 20.48 8.41 -15.68
C LYS A 621 21.26 9.52 -14.98
N LYS A 622 21.03 10.78 -15.35
CA LYS A 622 21.77 11.91 -14.81
C LYS A 622 20.95 12.70 -13.79
N VAL A 623 21.65 13.22 -12.78
CA VAL A 623 21.21 14.29 -11.90
C VAL A 623 22.11 15.50 -12.14
N VAL A 624 21.51 16.68 -12.29
CA VAL A 624 22.23 17.94 -12.53
C VAL A 624 21.82 18.95 -11.47
N ALA A 625 22.80 19.64 -10.87
CA ALA A 625 22.59 20.79 -10.00
C ALA A 625 22.75 22.08 -10.82
N TRP A 626 21.79 22.99 -10.68
CA TRP A 626 21.70 24.24 -11.42
C TRP A 626 21.75 25.42 -10.47
N GLY A 627 22.40 26.51 -10.88
CA GLY A 627 22.46 27.76 -10.13
C GLY A 627 22.98 28.91 -10.99
N GLU A 628 23.19 30.06 -10.37
CA GLU A 628 23.81 31.20 -11.04
C GLU A 628 25.24 30.87 -11.49
N CYS A 629 25.53 31.16 -12.75
CA CYS A 629 26.85 31.09 -13.36
C CYS A 629 27.32 32.50 -13.70
N ASP A 630 28.61 32.79 -13.49
CA ASP A 630 29.22 34.04 -13.94
C ASP A 630 29.35 34.01 -15.47
N SER A 631 28.41 34.64 -16.19
CA SER A 631 28.58 34.89 -17.62
C SER A 631 29.58 36.03 -17.81
N GLY A 632 30.76 35.73 -18.35
CA GLY A 632 31.77 36.72 -18.73
C GLY A 632 31.44 37.51 -19.99
N ASP A 633 30.16 37.68 -20.34
CA ASP A 633 29.77 38.39 -21.57
C ASP A 633 28.49 39.22 -21.36
N ASP A 634 28.49 40.42 -21.94
CA ASP A 634 27.58 41.57 -21.75
C ASP A 634 26.12 41.33 -22.23
N SER A 635 25.58 40.11 -22.12
CA SER A 635 24.17 39.83 -22.36
C SER A 635 23.35 40.00 -21.08
N ILE A 636 22.27 40.79 -21.18
CA ILE A 636 21.29 41.12 -20.12
C ILE A 636 20.50 39.88 -19.60
N GLU A 637 20.89 38.67 -19.96
CA GLU A 637 20.27 37.43 -19.48
C GLU A 637 21.00 36.90 -18.24
N HIS A 638 20.28 36.80 -17.10
CA HIS A 638 20.79 36.12 -15.91
C HIS A 638 21.01 34.63 -16.23
N SER A 639 22.27 34.20 -16.39
CA SER A 639 22.61 32.85 -16.83
C SER A 639 22.53 31.84 -15.67
N ILE A 640 21.38 31.18 -15.55
CA ILE A 640 21.27 29.92 -14.78
C ILE A 640 21.86 28.79 -15.61
N GLY A 641 22.85 28.08 -15.08
CA GLY A 641 23.53 26.97 -15.75
C GLY A 641 23.90 25.83 -14.79
N PRO A 642 24.47 24.74 -15.31
CA PRO A 642 25.02 23.67 -14.49
C PRO A 642 26.13 24.24 -13.61
N CYS A 643 26.01 24.10 -12.30
CA CYS A 643 26.94 24.68 -11.34
C CYS A 643 27.90 23.67 -10.70
N SER A 644 27.91 22.43 -11.21
CA SER A 644 28.80 21.34 -10.82
C SER A 644 28.79 20.22 -11.85
N SER A 645 29.69 19.25 -11.68
CA SER A 645 29.76 18.02 -12.44
C SER A 645 28.42 17.27 -12.47
N VAL A 646 28.09 16.74 -13.64
CA VAL A 646 26.87 15.95 -13.85
C VAL A 646 27.03 14.58 -13.20
N LEU A 647 26.09 14.23 -12.31
CA LEU A 647 26.10 12.95 -11.61
C LEU A 647 25.39 11.88 -12.45
N ASP A 648 26.11 10.86 -12.91
CA ASP A 648 25.52 9.63 -13.47
C ASP A 648 25.30 8.60 -12.35
N VAL A 649 24.06 8.20 -12.14
CA VAL A 649 23.68 7.26 -11.06
C VAL A 649 23.45 5.82 -11.57
N GLY A 650 23.76 5.53 -12.84
CA GLY A 650 23.75 4.19 -13.42
C GLY A 650 22.38 3.65 -13.85
N GLY A 651 21.28 4.24 -13.37
CA GLY A 651 19.89 3.89 -13.69
C GLY A 651 19.02 5.10 -13.98
N ALA A 652 17.90 4.91 -14.69
CA ALA A 652 17.01 6.01 -15.04
C ALA A 652 16.43 6.65 -13.77
N VAL A 653 16.62 7.96 -13.62
CA VAL A 653 16.14 8.72 -12.45
C VAL A 653 14.68 9.06 -12.67
N THR A 654 13.84 8.71 -11.71
CA THR A 654 12.39 8.95 -11.75
C THR A 654 11.93 9.91 -10.65
N ALA A 655 12.67 10.01 -9.55
CA ALA A 655 12.36 10.94 -8.46
C ALA A 655 13.64 11.55 -7.88
N VAL A 656 13.61 12.85 -7.57
CA VAL A 656 14.65 13.58 -6.85
C VAL A 656 13.97 14.35 -5.73
N SER A 657 14.55 14.33 -4.53
CA SER A 657 14.11 15.20 -3.44
C SER A 657 15.29 15.65 -2.58
N VAL A 658 15.33 16.93 -2.23
CA VAL A 658 16.40 17.56 -1.46
C VAL A 658 15.96 17.72 -0.02
N CYS A 659 16.85 17.36 0.90
CA CYS A 659 16.55 17.47 2.33
C CYS A 659 16.44 18.95 2.73
N PRO A 660 15.42 19.33 3.53
CA PRO A 660 15.27 20.67 4.08
C PRO A 660 16.46 21.11 4.97
N VAL A 661 17.24 20.14 5.46
CA VAL A 661 18.36 20.36 6.38
C VAL A 661 19.67 19.89 5.74
N LEU A 662 20.75 20.64 5.95
CA LEU A 662 22.09 20.25 5.51
C LEU A 662 22.68 19.14 6.39
N ASN A 663 23.61 18.36 5.85
CA ASN A 663 24.41 17.46 6.70
C ASN A 663 25.36 18.26 7.61
N LEU A 664 26.06 17.57 8.52
CA LEU A 664 26.96 18.20 9.48
C LEU A 664 28.16 18.91 8.82
N SER A 665 28.52 18.49 7.61
CA SER A 665 29.57 19.10 6.79
C SER A 665 29.08 20.31 5.96
N GLN A 666 27.86 20.80 6.22
CA GLN A 666 27.24 21.90 5.47
C GLN A 666 27.14 21.59 3.97
N ARG A 667 26.73 20.36 3.64
CA ARG A 667 26.42 19.88 2.28
C ARG A 667 24.93 19.57 2.18
N TYR A 668 24.34 19.81 1.01
CA TYR A 668 22.96 19.44 0.72
C TYR A 668 22.85 17.93 0.65
N ILE A 669 21.73 17.36 1.12
CA ILE A 669 21.46 15.92 1.03
C ILE A 669 20.40 15.74 -0.06
N VAL A 670 20.70 14.92 -1.06
CA VAL A 670 19.85 14.67 -2.21
C VAL A 670 19.49 13.19 -2.27
N ALA A 671 18.19 12.89 -2.18
CA ALA A 671 17.66 11.56 -2.39
C ALA A 671 17.32 11.36 -3.86
N VAL A 672 17.80 10.26 -4.44
CA VAL A 672 17.61 9.92 -5.86
C VAL A 672 16.94 8.55 -5.94
N GLY A 673 15.74 8.53 -6.54
CA GLY A 673 14.94 7.33 -6.78
C GLY A 673 15.03 6.90 -8.24
N LEU A 674 15.20 5.59 -8.45
CA LEU A 674 15.39 5.01 -9.78
C LEU A 674 14.17 4.20 -10.27
N GLU A 675 14.11 4.01 -11.58
CA GLU A 675 13.12 3.14 -12.25
C GLU A 675 13.19 1.68 -11.77
N CYS A 676 14.33 1.22 -11.25
CA CYS A 676 14.50 -0.13 -10.68
C CYS A 676 14.14 -0.21 -9.19
N GLY A 677 13.56 0.84 -8.61
CA GLY A 677 13.10 0.86 -7.21
C GLY A 677 14.16 1.11 -6.14
N LYS A 678 15.42 1.31 -6.53
CA LYS A 678 16.50 1.66 -5.60
C LYS A 678 16.48 3.15 -5.28
N ILE A 679 16.79 3.48 -4.01
CA ILE A 679 16.99 4.85 -3.54
C ILE A 679 18.45 4.99 -3.14
N SER A 680 19.09 6.06 -3.60
CA SER A 680 20.46 6.42 -3.22
C SER A 680 20.49 7.85 -2.69
N LEU A 681 21.19 8.05 -1.58
CA LEU A 681 21.41 9.36 -0.97
C LEU A 681 22.82 9.85 -1.32
N TYR A 682 22.89 11.09 -1.77
CA TYR A 682 24.13 11.78 -2.07
C TYR A 682 24.24 13.06 -1.24
N SER A 683 25.45 13.45 -0.86
CA SER A 683 25.71 14.80 -0.36
C SER A 683 26.38 15.66 -1.43
N TRP A 684 25.89 16.88 -1.61
CA TRP A 684 26.35 17.80 -2.63
C TRP A 684 26.73 19.17 -2.06
N LYS A 685 27.79 19.76 -2.61
CA LYS A 685 28.18 21.15 -2.33
C LYS A 685 28.97 21.68 -3.51
N LYS A 686 28.62 22.87 -4.00
CA LYS A 686 29.39 23.58 -5.03
C LYS A 686 30.84 23.77 -4.56
N THR A 687 31.81 23.25 -5.30
CA THR A 687 33.23 23.56 -5.11
C THR A 687 33.69 24.56 -6.17
N ASN A 688 34.61 25.44 -5.80
CA ASN A 688 35.25 26.38 -6.74
C ASN A 688 36.59 25.83 -7.26
N GLN A 689 36.87 24.54 -7.05
CA GLN A 689 38.12 23.91 -7.46
C GLN A 689 38.00 23.38 -8.89
N VAL A 690 39.04 23.58 -9.71
CA VAL A 690 39.11 23.07 -11.08
C VAL A 690 40.25 22.05 -11.19
N PRO A 691 39.99 20.78 -11.57
CA PRO A 691 38.68 20.21 -11.86
C PRO A 691 37.82 20.11 -10.59
N GLU A 692 36.50 20.12 -10.78
CA GLU A 692 35.51 19.96 -9.72
C GLU A 692 35.66 18.57 -9.08
N ILE A 693 36.49 18.48 -8.04
CA ILE A 693 36.75 17.24 -7.31
C ILE A 693 35.85 17.23 -6.08
N ASN A 694 35.05 16.18 -5.91
CA ASN A 694 34.21 15.91 -4.73
C ASN A 694 32.96 16.82 -4.54
N ASP A 695 32.35 17.31 -5.63
CA ASP A 695 31.04 17.98 -5.55
C ASP A 695 29.92 17.04 -5.09
N TRP A 696 29.94 15.80 -5.57
CA TRP A 696 29.00 14.74 -5.21
C TRP A 696 29.70 13.65 -4.39
N ILE A 697 29.09 13.25 -3.29
CA ILE A 697 29.54 12.12 -2.46
C ILE A 697 28.36 11.18 -2.31
N HIS A 698 28.53 9.92 -2.72
CA HIS A 698 27.53 8.88 -2.48
C HIS A 698 27.58 8.46 -1.01
N CYS A 699 26.49 8.66 -0.26
CA CYS A 699 26.43 8.37 1.17
C CYS A 699 25.96 6.94 1.43
N VAL A 700 24.75 6.59 0.96
CA VAL A 700 24.11 5.31 1.24
C VAL A 700 23.08 4.97 0.17
N LYS A 701 22.76 3.68 0.02
CA LYS A 701 21.71 3.18 -0.86
C LYS A 701 20.85 2.14 -0.14
N THR A 702 19.60 2.00 -0.55
CA THR A 702 18.70 0.98 0.01
C THR A 702 19.21 -0.43 -0.24
N SER A 703 19.01 -1.32 0.73
CA SER A 703 19.21 -2.76 0.57
C SER A 703 18.12 -3.36 -0.33
N GLN A 704 18.25 -4.65 -0.67
CA GLN A 704 17.26 -5.35 -1.49
C GLN A 704 15.87 -5.34 -0.84
N SER A 705 15.74 -5.60 0.47
CA SER A 705 14.46 -5.60 1.18
C SER A 705 13.87 -4.20 1.39
N GLN A 706 14.73 -3.17 1.52
CA GLN A 706 14.29 -1.78 1.68
C GLN A 706 13.81 -1.16 0.37
N SER A 707 14.40 -1.57 -0.76
CA SER A 707 14.09 -1.01 -2.09
C SER A 707 12.65 -1.30 -2.51
N HIS A 708 12.10 -0.43 -3.35
CA HIS A 708 10.92 -0.76 -4.14
C HIS A 708 11.29 -1.85 -5.16
N THR A 709 10.31 -2.64 -5.60
CA THR A 709 10.52 -3.65 -6.65
C THR A 709 10.34 -3.09 -8.07
N LEU A 710 9.63 -1.96 -8.18
CA LEU A 710 9.35 -1.25 -9.43
C LEU A 710 9.70 0.24 -9.30
N ALA A 711 9.39 1.03 -10.34
CA ALA A 711 9.78 2.42 -10.44
C ALA A 711 9.25 3.27 -9.27
N ILE A 712 10.15 4.06 -8.68
CA ILE A 712 9.78 5.06 -7.67
C ILE A 712 9.10 6.22 -8.37
N LYS A 713 7.95 6.63 -7.87
CA LYS A 713 7.16 7.74 -8.43
C LYS A 713 7.41 9.05 -7.73
N LYS A 714 7.59 9.01 -6.41
CA LYS A 714 7.82 10.20 -5.61
C LYS A 714 8.76 9.91 -4.44
N LEU A 715 9.59 10.90 -4.13
CA LEU A 715 10.35 11.02 -2.90
C LEU A 715 9.96 12.35 -2.26
N CYS A 716 9.78 12.37 -0.94
CA CYS A 716 9.50 13.59 -0.22
C CYS A 716 10.13 13.53 1.18
N TRP A 717 11.05 14.46 1.46
CA TRP A 717 11.59 14.63 2.80
C TRP A 717 10.53 15.22 3.74
N LYS A 718 10.53 14.74 4.99
CA LYS A 718 9.73 15.36 6.05
C LYS A 718 10.29 16.75 6.34
N ASN A 719 9.42 17.76 6.42
CA ASN A 719 9.81 19.09 6.83
C ASN A 719 10.07 19.09 8.35
N CYS A 720 11.24 19.57 8.78
CA CYS A 720 11.64 19.62 10.19
C CYS A 720 11.46 21.00 10.82
N ASN A 721 10.84 21.95 10.11
CA ASN A 721 10.69 23.34 10.57
C ASN A 721 9.57 23.53 11.62
N GLY A 722 8.81 22.48 11.95
CA GLY A 722 7.82 22.48 13.03
C GLY A 722 8.46 22.05 14.36
N LYS A 723 8.37 22.91 15.38
CA LYS A 723 8.76 22.59 16.76
C LYS A 723 7.95 21.40 17.28
N THR A 724 8.52 20.21 17.29
CA THR A 724 8.06 19.15 18.18
C THR A 724 8.86 19.24 19.48
N GLU A 725 8.25 19.84 20.51
CA GLU A 725 8.77 19.91 21.89
C GLU A 725 8.91 18.54 22.59
N GLN A 726 8.79 17.43 21.85
CA GLN A 726 9.02 16.08 22.37
C GLN A 726 10.07 15.39 21.48
N ASN A 727 11.29 15.32 22.02
CA ASN A 727 12.51 14.71 21.46
C ASN A 727 13.32 15.53 20.43
N GLU A 728 13.77 16.74 20.82
CA GLU A 728 14.79 17.51 20.06
C GLU A 728 16.08 16.71 19.74
N ALA A 729 16.39 15.66 20.53
CA ALA A 729 17.53 14.78 20.30
C ALA A 729 17.34 13.81 19.11
N GLU A 730 16.15 13.25 18.90
CA GLU A 730 15.90 12.30 17.80
C GLU A 730 15.71 13.02 16.46
N GLY A 731 15.08 14.21 16.45
CA GLY A 731 14.87 14.99 15.22
C GLY A 731 16.15 15.61 14.64
N THR A 732 17.18 15.80 15.47
CA THR A 732 18.49 16.31 15.01
C THR A 732 19.41 15.19 14.51
N GLU A 733 19.24 13.98 15.05
CA GLU A 733 19.99 12.78 14.65
C GLU A 733 19.38 12.07 13.43
N TRP A 734 18.07 11.84 13.42
CA TRP A 734 17.39 11.03 12.41
C TRP A 734 16.51 11.86 11.49
N LEU A 735 16.91 11.94 10.23
CA LEU A 735 16.12 12.56 9.18
C LEU A 735 15.15 11.53 8.59
N HIS A 736 13.95 11.99 8.21
CA HIS A 736 12.90 11.12 7.67
C HIS A 736 12.50 11.56 6.27
N PHE A 737 12.22 10.59 5.40
CA PHE A 737 11.61 10.83 4.09
C PHE A 737 10.69 9.68 3.72
N ALA A 738 9.72 9.96 2.86
CA ALA A 738 8.79 8.98 2.35
C ALA A 738 9.04 8.71 0.86
N SER A 739 8.72 7.50 0.42
CA SER A 739 8.78 7.07 -0.98
C SER A 739 7.52 6.30 -1.36
N CYS A 740 7.10 6.43 -2.62
CA CYS A 740 6.03 5.61 -3.20
C CYS A 740 6.40 5.18 -4.62
N GLY A 741 5.77 4.11 -5.11
CA GLY A 741 6.10 3.59 -6.43
C GLY A 741 5.03 2.70 -7.07
N GLU A 742 5.36 2.25 -8.29
CA GLU A 742 4.53 1.34 -9.08
C GLU A 742 4.42 -0.07 -8.49
N ASP A 743 5.15 -0.37 -7.41
CA ASP A 743 5.00 -1.62 -6.66
C ASP A 743 3.88 -1.58 -5.61
N HIS A 744 3.02 -0.55 -5.69
CA HIS A 744 1.85 -0.33 -4.85
C HIS A 744 2.19 0.00 -3.38
N THR A 745 3.48 0.20 -3.09
CA THR A 745 3.94 0.43 -1.71
C THR A 745 4.22 1.90 -1.43
N VAL A 746 3.95 2.28 -0.19
CA VAL A 746 4.41 3.53 0.42
C VAL A 746 5.36 3.16 1.55
N LYS A 747 6.53 3.80 1.61
CA LYS A 747 7.55 3.51 2.62
C LYS A 747 8.00 4.79 3.31
N ILE A 748 8.15 4.74 4.63
CA ILE A 748 8.82 5.78 5.42
C ILE A 748 10.21 5.26 5.76
N HIS A 749 11.21 6.09 5.50
CA HIS A 749 12.60 5.81 5.76
C HIS A 749 13.14 6.79 6.79
N ARG A 750 14.08 6.32 7.60
CA ARG A 750 14.88 7.14 8.51
C ARG A 750 16.35 6.96 8.19
N VAL A 751 17.11 8.04 8.27
CA VAL A 751 18.55 8.05 7.98
C VAL A 751 19.29 8.82 9.06
N ASN A 752 20.39 8.26 9.53
CA ASN A 752 21.20 8.89 10.57
C ASN A 752 22.03 10.03 9.94
N ARG A 753 21.76 11.27 10.34
CA ARG A 753 22.42 12.48 9.84
C ARG A 753 23.92 12.50 10.11
N TYR A 754 24.39 11.86 11.19
CA TYR A 754 25.82 11.78 11.50
C TYR A 754 26.58 10.87 10.54
N ALA A 755 25.89 10.04 9.78
CA ALA A 755 26.47 9.12 8.81
C ALA A 755 26.37 9.61 7.35
N LEU A 756 25.87 10.84 7.11
CA LEU A 756 25.62 11.42 5.79
C LEU A 756 26.64 12.47 5.32
#